data_AF-A0A1G2QP48-F1
#
_entry.id   AF-A0A1G2QP48-F1
#
_cell.length_a   1.000
_cell.length_b   1.000
_cell.length_c   1.000
_cell.angle_alpha   90.00
_cell.angle_beta   90.00
_cell.angle_gamma   90.00
#
_symmetry.space_group_name_H-M   'P 1'
#
loop_
_entity.id
_entity.type
_entity.pdbx_description
1 polymer ?
#
loop_
_entity_poly.entity_id
_entity_poly.type
_entity_poly.pdbx_seq_one_letter_code
_entity_poly.pdbx_strand_id
1 'polypeptide(L)'
;MSKMLKLTSLVVGLAMVLSFVAVPASAATIDELMAQIATLTAQIAALKGGAVTTGTTFTRNLTVGSTGADVTALQQILIDGGYLDIASPTTYFGSMTKAALVKYQRENAISATGYFGPITRAFVNSSAVTTTTGGTTTTTTTGTSITTPGVEGSITVTVNPSPSSGLTVREGDTKIGVLGLKLEAKTSDIAIQRVKVDLGSSTIFYNKLFSRIYLLDGSTVLAESALNSSTVVKDGSTYYITLSGFNTVVSKDSTKVLTLALDAMSSIDSTYDANATYGLLIPADGVRGVDGASLSQTGPTAALSRRTVTIGASSLADSATLKISLNSASLAPQELVADQNTAGDEYDKLPLMVFDLKAEKDDVKVTDLVAGITRGGVTTTASGTTAYLYEGSTLVGSATVVGTTATAMTATFSDIDYIVPKDSTKVLTLKMDVVDAGAAVTTFIGDVTYGANVTAENTSGTAITETGTATGYTLSVLSSGLQISLASVPTISKDSVTSSTGISTTTVTATFNVTVKAMGNDIVLPTVASDTPMFAKTDATNSFEVYADGVASALTAYSTSTNYTIPSSCSVAGLTNGCTLAEGSEVTIPVTYTFLSRNAAGTAVTAGNYAVQLIKVNYGATVTTATFMSSINGWRSPATYLQ
;
A
#
# COMPACT_ATOMS: atom_id res chain seq x y z
N MET A 1 49.05 -67.87 -29.61
CA MET A 1 49.46 -66.71 -28.79
C MET A 1 49.88 -65.59 -29.72
N SER A 2 49.50 -64.36 -29.35
CA SER A 2 50.13 -63.10 -29.75
C SER A 2 49.84 -62.53 -31.14
N LYS A 3 49.01 -61.46 -31.08
CA LYS A 3 49.21 -60.16 -31.74
C LYS A 3 49.45 -60.17 -33.27
N MET A 4 48.34 -60.05 -33.99
CA MET A 4 48.20 -59.41 -35.31
C MET A 4 46.98 -58.47 -35.16
N LEU A 5 46.87 -57.29 -35.75
CA LEU A 5 47.48 -56.78 -36.97
C LEU A 5 47.24 -55.27 -36.99
N LYS A 6 48.23 -54.52 -37.49
CA LYS A 6 48.06 -53.14 -37.93
C LYS A 6 47.23 -53.10 -39.23
N LEU A 7 46.50 -52.00 -39.37
CA LEU A 7 46.12 -51.31 -40.61
C LEU A 7 45.28 -52.08 -41.64
N THR A 8 44.05 -51.61 -41.87
CA THR A 8 43.47 -51.47 -43.21
C THR A 8 42.43 -50.35 -43.21
N SER A 9 42.63 -49.36 -44.08
CA SER A 9 41.58 -48.49 -44.59
C SER A 9 40.60 -49.31 -45.44
N LEU A 10 39.29 -49.06 -45.37
CA LEU A 10 38.47 -49.00 -46.59
C LEU A 10 37.09 -48.40 -46.34
N VAL A 11 36.73 -47.54 -47.28
CA VAL A 11 35.44 -46.97 -47.64
C VAL A 11 34.33 -48.02 -47.73
N VAL A 12 33.14 -47.75 -47.19
CA VAL A 12 31.85 -48.18 -47.77
C VAL A 12 30.79 -47.13 -47.37
N GLY A 13 30.13 -46.56 -48.38
CA GLY A 13 28.96 -45.71 -48.19
C GLY A 13 27.65 -46.50 -48.11
N LEU A 14 26.56 -45.75 -48.19
CA LEU A 14 25.18 -46.15 -48.48
C LEU A 14 24.20 -46.18 -47.28
N ALA A 15 23.47 -45.06 -47.21
CA ALA A 15 22.04 -44.91 -46.92
C ALA A 15 21.28 -46.08 -46.26
N MET A 16 20.65 -45.79 -45.12
CA MET A 16 19.33 -46.32 -44.77
C MET A 16 18.51 -45.33 -43.93
N VAL A 17 17.40 -44.89 -44.55
CA VAL A 17 16.04 -44.84 -43.99
C VAL A 17 15.84 -44.12 -42.65
N LEU A 18 15.23 -42.92 -42.73
CA LEU A 18 14.47 -42.32 -41.64
C LEU A 18 13.39 -43.30 -41.19
N SER A 19 13.61 -43.93 -40.04
CA SER A 19 12.56 -44.48 -39.20
C SER A 19 12.54 -43.66 -37.92
N PHE A 20 11.48 -42.88 -37.74
CA PHE A 20 11.19 -42.17 -36.50
C PHE A 20 10.93 -43.20 -35.41
N VAL A 21 11.97 -43.60 -34.70
CA VAL A 21 11.82 -44.12 -33.34
C VAL A 21 11.84 -42.89 -32.45
N ALA A 22 10.68 -42.54 -31.90
CA ALA A 22 10.57 -41.58 -30.83
C ALA A 22 11.43 -42.08 -29.65
N VAL A 23 12.63 -41.55 -29.50
CA VAL A 23 13.38 -41.66 -28.27
C VAL A 23 12.67 -40.73 -27.29
N PRO A 24 12.15 -41.21 -26.14
CA PRO A 24 11.65 -40.30 -25.13
C PRO A 24 12.82 -39.41 -24.70
N ALA A 25 12.64 -38.09 -24.80
CA ALA A 25 13.52 -37.14 -24.15
C ALA A 25 13.47 -37.45 -22.66
N SER A 26 14.47 -38.19 -22.18
CA SER A 26 14.62 -38.48 -20.77
C SER A 26 14.99 -37.15 -20.12
N ALA A 27 14.17 -36.68 -19.19
CA ALA A 27 14.49 -35.52 -18.38
C ALA A 27 15.86 -35.77 -17.74
N ALA A 28 16.76 -34.78 -17.81
CA ALA A 28 18.06 -34.86 -17.16
C ALA A 28 17.85 -35.29 -15.70
N THR A 29 18.49 -36.38 -15.31
CA THR A 29 18.37 -36.91 -13.96
C THR A 29 19.10 -35.98 -12.99
N ILE A 30 18.66 -35.97 -11.72
CA ILE A 30 19.29 -35.18 -10.66
C ILE A 30 20.80 -35.47 -10.58
N ASP A 31 21.21 -36.71 -10.88
CA ASP A 31 22.62 -37.14 -10.88
C ASP A 31 23.45 -36.51 -12.01
N GLU A 32 22.86 -36.32 -13.21
CA GLU A 32 23.53 -35.64 -14.34
C GLU A 32 23.74 -34.15 -14.05
N LEU A 33 22.80 -33.51 -13.35
CA LEU A 33 22.91 -32.12 -12.93
C LEU A 33 23.96 -31.92 -11.82
N MET A 34 24.04 -32.87 -10.88
CA MET A 34 25.07 -32.88 -9.84
C MET A 34 26.48 -33.12 -10.39
N ALA A 35 26.62 -33.95 -11.43
CA ALA A 35 27.89 -34.14 -12.14
C ALA A 35 28.35 -32.86 -12.86
N GLN A 36 27.43 -32.09 -13.43
CA GLN A 36 27.74 -30.77 -14.02
C GLN A 36 28.16 -29.74 -12.97
N ILE A 37 27.50 -29.71 -11.80
CA ILE A 37 27.88 -28.82 -10.68
C ILE A 37 29.26 -29.21 -10.12
N ALA A 38 29.58 -30.50 -10.02
CA ALA A 38 30.90 -30.96 -9.61
C ALA A 38 32.00 -30.55 -10.60
N THR A 39 31.70 -30.57 -11.90
CA THR A 39 32.63 -30.16 -12.95
C THR A 39 32.87 -28.65 -12.94
N LEU A 40 31.82 -27.85 -12.75
CA LEU A 40 31.91 -26.39 -12.64
C LEU A 40 32.61 -25.94 -11.33
N THR A 41 32.40 -26.64 -10.22
CA THR A 41 33.12 -26.37 -8.96
C THR A 41 34.59 -26.75 -9.04
N ALA A 42 34.96 -27.81 -9.77
CA ALA A 42 36.35 -28.15 -10.05
C ALA A 42 37.03 -27.12 -10.97
N GLN A 43 36.33 -26.55 -11.95
CA GLN A 43 36.83 -25.45 -12.79
C GLN A 43 37.04 -24.16 -11.97
N ILE A 44 36.15 -23.86 -11.01
CA ILE A 44 36.29 -22.74 -10.08
C ILE A 44 37.48 -22.94 -9.12
N ALA A 45 37.75 -24.18 -8.70
CA ALA A 45 38.91 -24.50 -7.86
C ALA A 45 40.23 -24.41 -8.64
N ALA A 46 40.25 -24.86 -9.91
CA ALA A 46 41.41 -24.73 -10.79
C ALA A 46 41.75 -23.25 -11.11
N LEU A 47 40.73 -22.38 -11.22
CA LEU A 47 40.92 -20.94 -11.38
C LEU A 47 41.41 -20.22 -10.11
N LYS A 48 41.34 -20.86 -8.95
CA LYS A 48 41.79 -20.31 -7.65
C LYS A 48 43.16 -20.84 -7.19
N GLY A 49 43.77 -21.76 -7.94
CA GLY A 49 44.96 -22.51 -7.50
C GLY A 49 46.24 -22.31 -8.32
N GLY A 50 46.32 -21.29 -9.18
CA GLY A 50 47.56 -20.97 -9.92
C GLY A 50 48.54 -20.15 -9.06
N ALA A 51 49.75 -20.65 -8.87
CA ALA A 51 50.82 -20.06 -8.08
C ALA A 51 51.03 -18.56 -8.36
N VAL A 52 50.78 -17.75 -7.34
CA VAL A 52 50.84 -16.28 -7.35
C VAL A 52 52.27 -15.81 -7.08
N THR A 53 52.92 -15.24 -8.09
CA THR A 53 53.94 -14.21 -7.86
C THR A 53 53.21 -12.95 -7.34
N THR A 54 53.51 -12.59 -6.10
CA THR A 54 52.67 -11.79 -5.21
C THR A 54 52.73 -10.29 -5.52
N GLY A 55 51.75 -9.77 -6.24
CA GLY A 55 51.33 -8.37 -6.12
C GLY A 55 50.45 -8.23 -4.87
N THR A 56 51.04 -7.91 -3.71
CA THR A 56 50.26 -7.69 -2.48
C THR A 56 49.30 -6.51 -2.66
N THR A 57 47.99 -6.80 -2.67
CA THR A 57 46.94 -5.79 -2.67
C THR A 57 46.59 -5.41 -1.24
N PHE A 58 46.78 -4.15 -0.88
CA PHE A 58 46.46 -3.59 0.44
C PHE A 58 44.96 -3.32 0.59
N THR A 59 44.28 -4.06 1.47
CA THR A 59 42.82 -3.97 1.67
C THR A 59 42.39 -3.17 2.90
N ARG A 60 43.29 -2.93 3.88
CA ARG A 60 43.00 -2.14 5.10
C ARG A 60 43.97 -0.99 5.28
N ASN A 61 43.52 0.04 5.99
CA ASN A 61 44.34 1.24 6.28
C ASN A 61 45.36 0.95 7.39
N LEU A 62 46.55 1.55 7.30
CA LEU A 62 47.64 1.38 8.28
C LEU A 62 48.06 2.72 8.88
N THR A 63 48.37 2.71 10.17
CA THR A 63 48.84 3.87 10.94
C THR A 63 49.81 3.43 12.04
N VAL A 64 50.43 4.38 12.75
CA VAL A 64 51.30 4.07 13.89
C VAL A 64 50.57 3.19 14.90
N GLY A 65 51.19 2.07 15.27
CA GLY A 65 50.57 1.04 16.11
C GLY A 65 50.03 -0.17 15.34
N SER A 66 49.89 -0.08 14.01
CA SER A 66 49.42 -1.21 13.19
C SER A 66 50.44 -2.34 13.16
N THR A 67 49.98 -3.59 13.22
CA THR A 67 50.82 -4.78 13.02
C THR A 67 50.28 -5.69 11.93
N GLY A 68 51.13 -6.50 11.28
CA GLY A 68 50.70 -7.57 10.38
C GLY A 68 51.48 -7.67 9.07
N ALA A 69 51.14 -8.66 8.23
CA ALA A 69 51.86 -8.96 7.00
C ALA A 69 51.79 -7.86 5.93
N ASP A 70 50.72 -7.07 5.93
CA ASP A 70 50.58 -5.87 5.11
C ASP A 70 51.41 -4.69 5.65
N VAL A 71 51.68 -4.59 6.95
CA VAL A 71 52.69 -3.64 7.45
C VAL A 71 54.07 -4.03 6.93
N THR A 72 54.40 -5.32 6.95
CA THR A 72 55.64 -5.86 6.39
C THR A 72 55.74 -5.57 4.88
N ALA A 73 54.66 -5.79 4.12
CA ALA A 73 54.62 -5.50 2.69
C ALA A 73 54.78 -4.00 2.39
N LEU A 74 54.14 -3.12 3.18
CA LEU A 74 54.31 -1.67 3.03
C LEU A 74 55.74 -1.25 3.37
N GLN A 75 56.33 -1.78 4.43
CA GLN A 75 57.70 -1.50 4.81
C GLN A 75 58.68 -1.96 3.73
N GLN A 76 58.45 -3.09 3.08
CA GLN A 76 59.25 -3.55 1.96
C GLN A 76 59.22 -2.55 0.80
N ILE A 77 58.05 -2.05 0.41
CA ILE A 77 57.90 -1.03 -0.64
C ILE A 77 58.65 0.27 -0.28
N LEU A 78 58.62 0.66 0.99
CA LEU A 78 59.32 1.86 1.47
C LEU A 78 60.84 1.66 1.53
N ILE A 79 61.33 0.46 1.83
CA ILE A 79 62.76 0.10 1.79
C ILE A 79 63.25 0.07 0.34
N ASP A 80 62.51 -0.61 -0.54
CA ASP A 80 62.86 -0.73 -1.96
C ASP A 80 62.86 0.64 -2.67
N GLY A 81 61.96 1.53 -2.26
CA GLY A 81 61.93 2.92 -2.72
C GLY A 81 62.96 3.84 -2.06
N GLY A 82 63.77 3.35 -1.12
CA GLY A 82 64.80 4.12 -0.41
C GLY A 82 64.26 5.13 0.61
N TYR A 83 62.98 5.05 0.98
CA TYR A 83 62.33 5.95 1.93
C TYR A 83 62.48 5.52 3.39
N LEU A 84 62.69 4.22 3.63
CA LEU A 84 62.86 3.61 4.94
C LEU A 84 64.20 2.89 5.03
N ASP A 85 65.05 3.30 5.96
CA ASP A 85 66.37 2.69 6.20
C ASP A 85 66.33 1.80 7.45
N ILE A 86 66.02 0.52 7.24
CA ILE A 86 66.11 -0.55 8.23
C ILE A 86 66.58 -1.84 7.53
N ALA A 87 67.30 -2.71 8.23
CA ALA A 87 67.92 -3.90 7.63
C ALA A 87 66.91 -4.90 7.03
N SER A 88 65.68 -4.95 7.55
CA SER A 88 64.60 -5.82 7.04
C SER A 88 63.24 -5.28 7.50
N PRO A 89 62.16 -5.49 6.73
CA PRO A 89 60.81 -5.17 7.19
C PRO A 89 60.49 -5.89 8.51
N THR A 90 59.77 -5.20 9.38
CA THR A 90 59.22 -5.75 10.62
C THR A 90 57.72 -6.03 10.44
N THR A 91 57.04 -6.43 11.52
CA THR A 91 55.58 -6.54 11.53
C THR A 91 54.90 -5.33 12.15
N TYR A 92 55.61 -4.28 12.58
CA TYR A 92 55.06 -3.16 13.35
C TYR A 92 55.27 -1.80 12.67
N PHE A 93 54.19 -1.01 12.56
CA PHE A 93 54.21 0.33 11.99
C PHE A 93 54.57 1.34 13.09
N GLY A 94 55.85 1.70 13.17
CA GLY A 94 56.38 2.65 14.13
C GLY A 94 56.55 4.08 13.59
N SER A 95 57.17 4.95 14.40
CA SER A 95 57.46 6.34 14.03
C SER A 95 58.36 6.45 12.79
N MET A 96 59.34 5.55 12.62
CA MET A 96 60.20 5.49 11.44
C MET A 96 59.43 5.15 10.17
N THR A 97 58.49 4.19 10.23
CA THR A 97 57.61 3.84 9.09
C THR A 97 56.68 4.98 8.73
N LYS A 98 56.15 5.71 9.72
CA LYS A 98 55.36 6.93 9.48
C LYS A 98 56.16 7.97 8.72
N ALA A 99 57.37 8.27 9.19
CA ALA A 99 58.23 9.27 8.58
C ALA A 99 58.62 8.89 7.14
N ALA A 100 58.94 7.63 6.91
CA ALA A 100 59.20 7.09 5.57
C ALA A 100 57.97 7.19 4.66
N LEU A 101 56.78 6.87 5.19
CA LEU A 101 55.54 6.97 4.43
C LEU A 101 55.19 8.41 4.06
N VAL A 102 55.44 9.39 4.95
CA VAL A 102 55.29 10.81 4.62
C VAL A 102 56.17 11.21 3.44
N LYS A 103 57.42 10.74 3.40
CA LYS A 103 58.33 11.02 2.27
C LYS A 103 57.84 10.36 0.98
N TYR A 104 57.48 9.08 1.05
CA TYR A 104 56.91 8.34 -0.07
C TYR A 104 55.65 9.02 -0.64
N GLN A 105 54.74 9.44 0.24
CA GLN A 105 53.52 10.14 -0.16
C GLN A 105 53.84 11.48 -0.84
N ARG A 106 54.76 12.26 -0.26
CA ARG A 106 55.17 13.55 -0.85
C ARG A 106 55.77 13.38 -2.24
N GLU A 107 56.66 12.41 -2.42
CA GLU A 107 57.34 12.16 -3.70
C GLU A 107 56.37 11.67 -4.78
N ASN A 108 55.32 10.95 -4.37
CA ASN A 108 54.29 10.44 -5.27
C ASN A 108 53.05 11.36 -5.36
N ALA A 109 53.16 12.62 -4.94
CA ALA A 109 52.08 13.62 -4.97
C ALA A 109 50.78 13.20 -4.23
N ILE A 110 50.91 12.35 -3.21
CA ILE A 110 49.85 11.94 -2.29
C ILE A 110 49.93 12.83 -1.03
N SER A 111 48.78 13.11 -0.38
CA SER A 111 48.76 13.86 0.87
C SER A 111 49.67 13.23 1.93
N ALA A 112 50.76 13.93 2.29
CA ALA A 112 51.88 13.45 3.10
C ALA A 112 51.58 13.43 4.61
N THR A 113 50.54 12.69 4.97
CA THR A 113 50.00 12.60 6.34
C THR A 113 50.69 11.53 7.20
N GLY A 114 51.42 10.61 6.56
CA GLY A 114 51.99 9.43 7.22
C GLY A 114 50.94 8.39 7.61
N TYR A 115 49.70 8.56 7.14
CA TYR A 115 48.61 7.61 7.27
C TYR A 115 48.44 6.84 5.96
N PHE A 116 48.51 5.51 6.01
CA PHE A 116 48.30 4.65 4.85
C PHE A 116 46.80 4.42 4.64
N GLY A 117 46.10 5.49 4.27
CA GLY A 117 44.66 5.49 4.04
C GLY A 117 44.25 5.04 2.63
N PRO A 118 42.95 5.15 2.29
CA PRO A 118 42.41 4.69 1.01
C PRO A 118 43.13 5.26 -0.22
N ILE A 119 43.55 6.52 -0.17
CA ILE A 119 44.27 7.20 -1.26
C ILE A 119 45.65 6.54 -1.49
N THR A 120 46.44 6.37 -0.42
CA THR A 120 47.79 5.79 -0.54
C THR A 120 47.73 4.31 -0.90
N ARG A 121 46.73 3.58 -0.40
CA ARG A 121 46.48 2.18 -0.80
C ARG A 121 46.13 2.03 -2.26
N ALA A 122 45.23 2.88 -2.78
CA ALA A 122 44.86 2.85 -4.19
C ALA A 122 46.08 3.09 -5.08
N PHE A 123 46.92 4.05 -4.71
CA PHE A 123 48.18 4.33 -5.41
C PHE A 123 49.12 3.12 -5.40
N VAL A 124 49.46 2.59 -4.22
CA VAL A 124 50.40 1.45 -4.11
C VAL A 124 49.88 0.19 -4.82
N ASN A 125 48.58 -0.10 -4.73
CA ASN A 125 47.98 -1.23 -5.43
C ASN A 125 48.03 -1.06 -6.96
N SER A 126 47.99 0.19 -7.46
CA SER A 126 48.08 0.47 -8.89
C SER A 126 49.51 0.41 -9.44
N SER A 127 50.53 0.67 -8.59
CA SER A 127 51.95 0.66 -9.00
C SER A 127 52.59 -0.72 -9.00
N ALA A 128 51.96 -1.73 -8.38
CA ALA A 128 52.48 -3.11 -8.32
C ALA A 128 52.25 -3.93 -9.61
N VAL A 129 51.74 -3.30 -10.68
CA VAL A 129 51.40 -3.96 -11.94
C VAL A 129 52.14 -3.29 -13.10
N THR A 130 53.37 -3.70 -13.37
CA THR A 130 54.07 -3.35 -14.61
C THR A 130 55.15 -4.36 -14.97
N THR A 131 54.90 -5.15 -16.02
CA THR A 131 55.95 -5.57 -16.97
C THR A 131 55.42 -5.62 -18.40
N THR A 132 56.14 -4.88 -19.25
CA THR A 132 56.40 -5.06 -20.70
C THR A 132 55.35 -4.68 -21.77
N THR A 133 55.60 -3.50 -22.33
CA THR A 133 55.83 -3.18 -23.76
C THR A 133 54.66 -3.20 -24.76
N GLY A 134 54.19 -1.99 -25.10
CA GLY A 134 54.10 -1.50 -26.49
C GLY A 134 52.99 -2.06 -27.37
N GLY A 135 51.82 -1.44 -27.31
CA GLY A 135 50.75 -1.61 -28.29
C GLY A 135 49.50 -0.84 -27.88
N THR A 136 49.20 0.23 -28.59
CA THR A 136 47.96 1.01 -28.46
C THR A 136 46.75 0.11 -28.58
N THR A 137 46.03 -0.14 -27.49
CA THR A 137 44.60 -0.51 -27.54
C THR A 137 43.92 -0.10 -26.24
N THR A 138 42.88 0.70 -26.41
CA THR A 138 42.00 1.30 -25.40
C THR A 138 41.07 0.26 -24.76
N THR A 139 40.50 0.64 -23.61
CA THR A 139 39.30 0.13 -22.88
C THR A 139 39.56 -0.94 -21.80
N THR A 140 38.95 -0.91 -20.60
CA THR A 140 37.79 -0.16 -20.10
C THR A 140 37.76 -0.13 -18.56
N THR A 141 37.85 1.06 -17.96
CA THR A 141 37.07 1.37 -16.74
C THR A 141 35.97 2.31 -17.19
N THR A 142 34.72 1.98 -16.87
CA THR A 142 33.53 2.77 -17.24
C THR A 142 33.54 4.09 -16.48
N GLY A 143 34.33 5.03 -16.97
CA GLY A 143 34.42 6.42 -16.58
C GLY A 143 34.88 7.15 -17.83
N THR A 144 33.93 7.80 -18.50
CA THR A 144 34.06 8.49 -19.78
C THR A 144 35.33 9.35 -19.77
N SER A 145 36.38 8.94 -20.50
CA SER A 145 37.57 9.75 -20.72
C SER A 145 37.27 10.86 -21.74
N ILE A 146 37.97 11.98 -21.66
CA ILE A 146 37.92 13.03 -22.71
C ILE A 146 38.31 12.40 -24.06
N THR A 147 37.39 12.44 -25.01
CA THR A 147 37.51 11.90 -26.38
C THR A 147 37.86 12.97 -27.42
N THR A 148 37.96 14.23 -27.00
CA THR A 148 38.38 15.38 -27.83
C THR A 148 39.72 16.02 -27.38
N PRO A 149 40.84 15.26 -27.22
CA PRO A 149 42.11 15.84 -26.81
C PRO A 149 42.58 17.00 -27.71
N GLY A 150 43.14 18.05 -27.10
CA GLY A 150 43.66 19.23 -27.78
C GLY A 150 42.61 20.25 -28.25
N VAL A 151 41.32 20.00 -28.00
CA VAL A 151 40.23 20.88 -28.47
C VAL A 151 39.68 21.72 -27.32
N GLU A 152 39.62 23.03 -27.51
CA GLU A 152 38.97 23.97 -26.57
C GLU A 152 37.44 23.85 -26.63
N GLY A 153 36.84 23.84 -25.44
CA GLY A 153 35.41 23.63 -25.24
C GLY A 153 34.72 24.82 -24.61
N SER A 154 33.40 24.75 -24.50
CA SER A 154 32.64 25.58 -23.56
C SER A 154 31.57 24.75 -22.86
N ILE A 155 31.17 25.19 -21.66
CA ILE A 155 30.14 24.53 -20.85
C ILE A 155 29.01 25.52 -20.57
N THR A 156 27.78 25.11 -20.85
CA THR A 156 26.58 25.83 -20.42
C THR A 156 25.94 25.06 -19.27
N VAL A 157 25.56 25.77 -18.21
CA VAL A 157 24.90 25.19 -17.03
C VAL A 157 23.56 25.87 -16.83
N THR A 158 22.49 25.08 -16.75
CA THR A 158 21.13 25.57 -16.53
C THR A 158 20.43 24.72 -15.47
N VAL A 159 19.31 25.22 -14.95
CA VAL A 159 18.45 24.44 -14.04
C VAL A 159 17.75 23.34 -14.83
N ASN A 160 17.82 22.10 -14.36
CA ASN A 160 16.95 21.03 -14.83
C ASN A 160 15.58 21.13 -14.13
N PRO A 161 14.44 20.97 -14.83
CA PRO A 161 13.11 21.11 -14.23
C PRO A 161 12.82 20.16 -13.06
N SER A 162 13.49 19.00 -13.04
CA SER A 162 13.42 18.00 -11.97
C SER A 162 14.77 17.93 -11.22
N PRO A 163 14.78 17.83 -9.88
CA PRO A 163 13.63 17.85 -8.96
C PRO A 163 12.90 19.21 -8.95
N SER A 164 11.58 19.24 -8.68
CA SER A 164 10.74 20.45 -8.64
C SER A 164 11.13 21.43 -7.51
N SER A 165 10.64 22.69 -7.53
CA SER A 165 10.87 23.65 -6.42
C SER A 165 9.79 23.46 -5.38
N GLY A 166 10.08 23.84 -4.13
CA GLY A 166 9.10 23.79 -3.06
C GLY A 166 8.81 22.36 -2.59
N LEU A 167 9.77 21.46 -2.75
CA LEU A 167 9.67 20.11 -2.18
C LEU A 167 9.54 20.21 -0.67
N THR A 168 8.66 19.41 -0.09
CA THR A 168 8.57 19.29 1.36
C THR A 168 9.66 18.37 1.87
N VAL A 169 10.43 18.83 2.85
CA VAL A 169 11.49 18.11 3.55
C VAL A 169 11.07 17.93 4.99
N ARG A 170 11.35 16.77 5.56
CA ARG A 170 11.09 16.44 6.97
C ARG A 170 12.38 16.02 7.68
N GLU A 171 12.32 16.02 9.00
CA GLU A 171 13.42 15.57 9.85
C GLU A 171 13.86 14.16 9.48
N GLY A 172 15.17 13.93 9.42
CA GLY A 172 15.76 12.62 9.12
C GLY A 172 15.69 12.18 7.65
N ASP A 173 15.03 12.93 6.76
CA ASP A 173 15.06 12.62 5.33
C ASP A 173 16.51 12.62 4.78
N THR A 174 16.84 11.65 3.94
CA THR A 174 18.20 11.49 3.39
C THR A 174 18.23 11.56 1.87
N LYS A 175 19.33 12.10 1.32
CA LYS A 175 19.60 12.26 -0.12
C LYS A 175 18.42 12.81 -0.92
N ILE A 176 17.76 13.82 -0.35
CA ILE A 176 16.64 14.51 -0.98
C ILE A 176 17.18 15.31 -2.16
N GLY A 177 16.85 14.93 -3.38
CA GLY A 177 17.24 15.70 -4.57
C GLY A 177 16.57 17.07 -4.55
N VAL A 178 17.36 18.14 -4.47
CA VAL A 178 16.85 19.52 -4.36
C VAL A 178 17.07 20.35 -5.60
N LEU A 179 18.18 20.18 -6.33
CA LEU A 179 18.47 20.98 -7.52
C LEU A 179 19.15 20.13 -8.59
N GLY A 180 18.49 19.97 -9.75
CA GLY A 180 19.10 19.38 -10.93
C GLY A 180 19.86 20.43 -11.76
N LEU A 181 21.09 20.10 -12.13
CA LEU A 181 21.99 20.90 -12.96
C LEU A 181 22.07 20.25 -14.34
N LYS A 182 21.50 20.89 -15.36
CA LYS A 182 21.67 20.47 -16.76
C LYS A 182 22.95 21.10 -17.31
N LEU A 183 23.93 20.27 -17.62
CA LEU A 183 25.22 20.65 -18.18
C LEU A 183 25.24 20.30 -19.66
N GLU A 184 25.67 21.22 -20.51
CA GLU A 184 25.81 21.02 -21.95
C GLU A 184 27.20 21.46 -22.43
N ALA A 185 27.98 20.50 -22.92
CA ALA A 185 29.30 20.74 -23.47
C ALA A 185 29.21 21.05 -24.96
N LYS A 186 29.92 22.08 -25.42
CA LYS A 186 30.07 22.42 -26.84
C LYS A 186 31.54 22.37 -27.24
N THR A 187 31.77 22.05 -28.51
CA THR A 187 33.06 21.97 -29.22
C THR A 187 34.07 20.93 -28.69
N SER A 188 34.09 20.63 -27.40
CA SER A 188 34.95 19.63 -26.74
C SER A 188 34.19 18.94 -25.58
N ASP A 189 34.63 17.75 -25.18
CA ASP A 189 34.24 17.11 -23.94
C ASP A 189 34.70 17.96 -22.74
N ILE A 190 33.90 18.01 -21.69
CA ILE A 190 34.22 18.76 -20.46
C ILE A 190 34.22 17.82 -19.25
N ALA A 191 35.36 17.72 -18.58
CA ALA A 191 35.55 16.97 -17.33
C ALA A 191 35.22 17.86 -16.12
N ILE A 192 34.01 17.71 -15.57
CA ILE A 192 33.52 18.49 -14.43
C ILE A 192 34.18 18.01 -13.13
N GLN A 193 34.72 18.97 -12.36
CA GLN A 193 35.55 18.70 -11.18
C GLN A 193 35.14 19.48 -9.92
N ARG A 194 34.31 20.52 -10.08
CA ARG A 194 33.89 21.38 -8.97
C ARG A 194 32.47 21.88 -9.15
N VAL A 195 31.69 21.86 -8.07
CA VAL A 195 30.42 22.58 -7.94
C VAL A 195 30.45 23.41 -6.65
N LYS A 196 30.40 24.74 -6.77
CA LYS A 196 30.21 25.69 -5.67
C LYS A 196 28.72 25.99 -5.54
N VAL A 197 28.22 25.92 -4.32
CA VAL A 197 26.79 26.06 -3.98
C VAL A 197 26.64 27.21 -3.00
N ASP A 198 25.68 28.08 -3.27
CA ASP A 198 25.24 29.17 -2.40
C ASP A 198 24.13 28.67 -1.47
N LEU A 199 24.34 28.80 -0.17
CA LEU A 199 23.42 28.35 0.89
C LEU A 199 22.62 29.52 1.51
N GLY A 200 22.74 30.73 0.96
CA GLY A 200 22.10 31.95 1.44
C GLY A 200 22.93 32.71 2.48
N SER A 201 22.27 33.65 3.17
CA SER A 201 22.91 34.61 4.09
C SER A 201 22.82 34.24 5.58
N SER A 202 22.22 33.09 5.89
CA SER A 202 21.99 32.63 7.26
C SER A 202 22.70 31.30 7.53
N THR A 203 23.05 31.05 8.79
CA THR A 203 23.61 29.77 9.22
C THR A 203 22.56 28.66 9.36
N ILE A 204 21.26 29.02 9.37
CA ILE A 204 20.15 28.09 9.58
C ILE A 204 20.23 26.89 8.63
N PHE A 205 20.54 27.12 7.35
CA PHE A 205 20.58 26.07 6.33
C PHE A 205 21.52 24.91 6.72
N TYR A 206 22.72 25.20 7.21
CA TYR A 206 23.76 24.19 7.46
C TYR A 206 24.01 23.89 8.95
N ASN A 207 23.37 24.61 9.87
CA ASN A 207 23.47 24.35 11.32
C ASN A 207 22.17 23.87 11.96
N LYS A 208 21.02 24.09 11.31
CA LYS A 208 19.70 23.79 11.89
C LYS A 208 18.86 22.86 11.03
N LEU A 209 19.04 22.87 9.71
CA LEU A 209 18.16 22.16 8.79
C LEU A 209 18.81 20.95 8.13
N PHE A 210 20.03 21.09 7.61
CA PHE A 210 20.69 20.06 6.82
C PHE A 210 22.07 19.72 7.38
N SER A 211 22.38 18.42 7.40
CA SER A 211 23.62 17.87 7.96
C SER A 211 24.66 17.51 6.90
N ARG A 212 24.24 17.28 5.65
CA ARG A 212 25.11 16.85 4.55
C ARG A 212 24.55 17.25 3.19
N ILE A 213 25.45 17.48 2.23
CA ILE A 213 25.12 17.73 0.82
C ILE A 213 25.86 16.74 -0.08
N TYR A 214 25.21 16.35 -1.18
CA TYR A 214 25.68 15.40 -2.17
C TYR A 214 25.60 15.99 -3.57
N LEU A 215 26.49 15.54 -4.46
CA LEU A 215 26.37 15.65 -5.91
C LEU A 215 26.16 14.25 -6.49
N LEU A 216 25.03 14.05 -7.16
CA LEU A 216 24.60 12.76 -7.69
C LEU A 216 24.61 12.73 -9.23
N ASP A 217 24.97 11.59 -9.81
CA ASP A 217 24.71 11.21 -11.20
C ASP A 217 23.78 9.99 -11.19
N GLY A 218 22.48 10.22 -11.45
CA GLY A 218 21.43 9.26 -11.12
C GLY A 218 21.44 8.95 -9.62
N SER A 219 21.64 7.67 -9.26
CA SER A 219 21.78 7.21 -7.87
C SER A 219 23.22 7.21 -7.36
N THR A 220 24.21 7.51 -8.22
CA THR A 220 25.63 7.44 -7.86
C THR A 220 26.08 8.72 -7.18
N VAL A 221 26.69 8.61 -6.00
CA VAL A 221 27.32 9.76 -5.32
C VAL A 221 28.67 10.05 -5.98
N LEU A 222 28.78 11.20 -6.64
CA LEU A 222 30.04 11.67 -7.21
C LEU A 222 30.91 12.36 -6.15
N ALA A 223 30.28 13.19 -5.31
CA ALA A 223 30.92 13.89 -4.21
C ALA A 223 29.92 14.12 -3.08
N GLU A 224 30.42 14.25 -1.86
CA GLU A 224 29.64 14.61 -0.69
C GLU A 224 30.46 15.46 0.27
N SER A 225 29.79 16.24 1.11
CA SER A 225 30.43 16.99 2.18
C SER A 225 29.45 17.18 3.34
N ALA A 226 29.95 17.05 4.57
CA ALA A 226 29.19 17.43 5.75
C ALA A 226 28.91 18.93 5.71
N LEU A 227 27.75 19.36 6.18
CA LEU A 227 27.37 20.78 6.30
C LEU A 227 27.67 21.25 7.72
N ASN A 228 28.73 22.02 7.90
CA ASN A 228 29.15 22.60 9.18
C ASN A 228 30.17 23.74 8.98
N SER A 229 30.64 24.35 10.06
CA SER A 229 31.57 25.49 10.01
C SER A 229 32.98 25.17 9.48
N SER A 230 33.35 23.90 9.33
CA SER A 230 34.66 23.51 8.76
C SER A 230 34.63 23.35 7.24
N THR A 231 33.44 23.14 6.66
CA THR A 231 33.23 22.89 5.23
C THR A 231 32.50 24.01 4.51
N VAL A 232 31.72 24.81 5.25
CA VAL A 232 31.00 25.98 4.76
C VAL A 232 31.84 27.24 5.01
N VAL A 233 32.08 28.00 3.95
CA VAL A 233 32.87 29.24 3.99
C VAL A 233 31.95 30.43 3.79
N LYS A 234 32.12 31.46 4.61
CA LYS A 234 31.44 32.74 4.42
C LYS A 234 32.28 33.65 3.53
N ASP A 235 31.67 34.20 2.49
CA ASP A 235 32.25 35.19 1.60
C ASP A 235 31.28 36.37 1.45
N GLY A 236 31.71 37.55 1.90
CA GLY A 236 30.82 38.69 2.14
C GLY A 236 29.68 38.33 3.10
N SER A 237 28.43 38.42 2.62
CA SER A 237 27.22 38.11 3.39
C SER A 237 26.68 36.69 3.15
N THR A 238 27.31 35.91 2.27
CA THR A 238 26.77 34.65 1.76
C THR A 238 27.62 33.47 2.21
N TYR A 239 26.95 32.35 2.52
CA TYR A 239 27.60 31.09 2.87
C TYR A 239 27.67 30.18 1.66
N TYR A 240 28.85 29.64 1.41
CA TYR A 240 29.14 28.75 0.28
C TYR A 240 29.69 27.42 0.75
N ILE A 241 29.37 26.35 0.02
CA ILE A 241 30.06 25.08 0.10
C ILE A 241 30.59 24.68 -1.28
N THR A 242 31.74 24.03 -1.33
CA THR A 242 32.34 23.55 -2.58
C THR A 242 32.46 22.03 -2.55
N LEU A 243 31.84 21.38 -3.53
CA LEU A 243 32.01 19.96 -3.80
C LEU A 243 33.11 19.78 -4.84
N SER A 244 34.09 18.93 -4.54
CA SER A 244 35.26 18.63 -5.38
C SER A 244 35.73 17.19 -5.12
N GLY A 245 36.84 16.78 -5.75
CA GLY A 245 37.37 15.41 -5.60
C GLY A 245 36.67 14.37 -6.48
N PHE A 246 35.84 14.81 -7.42
CA PHE A 246 35.18 13.99 -8.42
C PHE A 246 35.64 14.40 -9.83
N ASN A 247 35.42 13.51 -10.80
CA ASN A 247 35.68 13.79 -12.20
C ASN A 247 34.61 13.12 -13.06
N THR A 248 33.70 13.90 -13.65
CA THR A 248 32.63 13.37 -14.52
C THR A 248 32.64 14.10 -15.86
N VAL A 249 32.67 13.35 -16.97
CA VAL A 249 32.72 13.95 -18.30
C VAL A 249 31.30 14.17 -18.84
N VAL A 250 31.10 15.38 -19.35
CA VAL A 250 30.00 15.73 -20.24
C VAL A 250 30.56 15.69 -21.66
N SER A 251 30.10 14.72 -22.44
CA SER A 251 30.56 14.57 -23.83
C SER A 251 30.14 15.76 -24.68
N LYS A 252 30.98 16.09 -25.67
CA LYS A 252 30.74 17.10 -26.68
C LYS A 252 29.34 16.94 -27.29
N ASP A 253 28.66 18.07 -27.43
CA ASP A 253 27.33 18.19 -28.02
C ASP A 253 26.26 17.32 -27.34
N SER A 254 26.51 16.92 -26.08
CA SER A 254 25.61 16.15 -25.24
C SER A 254 25.28 16.90 -23.95
N THR A 255 24.18 16.48 -23.33
CA THR A 255 23.72 17.00 -22.04
C THR A 255 23.83 15.95 -20.96
N LYS A 256 24.29 16.34 -19.77
CA LYS A 256 24.26 15.52 -18.56
C LYS A 256 23.48 16.27 -17.47
N VAL A 257 22.75 15.54 -16.62
CA VAL A 257 22.09 16.11 -15.45
C VAL A 257 22.77 15.59 -14.19
N LEU A 258 23.28 16.50 -13.36
CA LEU A 258 23.75 16.18 -12.02
C LEU A 258 22.77 16.74 -11.00
N THR A 259 22.54 16.03 -9.89
CA THR A 259 21.57 16.45 -8.87
C THR A 259 22.28 16.78 -7.56
N LEU A 260 22.06 17.98 -7.04
CA LEU A 260 22.37 18.29 -5.65
C LEU A 260 21.30 17.68 -4.74
N ALA A 261 21.74 16.95 -3.72
CA ALA A 261 20.86 16.35 -2.74
C ALA A 261 21.30 16.65 -1.30
N LEU A 262 20.39 16.58 -0.34
CA LEU A 262 20.64 16.94 1.07
C LEU A 262 20.17 15.84 2.02
N ASP A 263 20.82 15.75 3.18
CA ASP A 263 20.29 15.07 4.36
C ASP A 263 19.77 16.12 5.35
N ALA A 264 18.52 15.98 5.78
CA ALA A 264 17.96 16.77 6.86
C ALA A 264 18.62 16.40 8.21
N MET A 265 18.58 17.33 9.18
CA MET A 265 18.94 17.01 10.56
C MET A 265 17.98 15.96 11.13
N SER A 266 18.44 15.15 12.08
CA SER A 266 17.61 14.15 12.76
C SER A 266 16.53 14.77 13.66
N SER A 267 16.68 16.04 14.00
CA SER A 267 15.67 16.88 14.68
C SER A 267 15.88 18.33 14.24
N ILE A 268 14.78 19.05 14.04
CA ILE A 268 14.71 20.44 13.62
C ILE A 268 13.83 21.15 14.67
N ASP A 269 14.39 22.19 15.30
CA ASP A 269 13.65 22.99 16.28
C ASP A 269 12.36 23.57 15.65
N SER A 270 11.26 23.57 16.41
CA SER A 270 9.93 24.00 15.94
C SER A 270 9.87 25.46 15.48
N THR A 271 10.88 26.26 15.83
CA THR A 271 11.08 27.61 15.28
C THR A 271 11.34 27.60 13.76
N TYR A 272 11.81 26.46 13.21
CA TYR A 272 12.24 26.33 11.82
C TYR A 272 11.40 25.34 10.99
N ASP A 273 10.46 24.61 11.60
CA ASP A 273 9.62 23.59 10.94
C ASP A 273 8.20 24.08 10.58
N ALA A 274 7.85 25.34 10.84
CA ALA A 274 6.51 25.90 10.61
C ALA A 274 6.16 26.16 9.11
N ASN A 275 6.36 25.18 8.23
CA ASN A 275 6.24 25.31 6.77
C ASN A 275 7.14 26.41 6.18
N ALA A 276 8.27 26.68 6.84
CA ALA A 276 9.22 27.70 6.42
C ALA A 276 10.01 27.22 5.18
N THR A 277 10.29 28.16 4.27
CA THR A 277 10.97 27.86 3.00
C THR A 277 12.44 28.30 3.02
N TYR A 278 13.33 27.35 2.76
CA TYR A 278 14.77 27.57 2.62
C TYR A 278 15.23 27.14 1.23
N GLY A 279 16.46 27.43 0.83
CA GLY A 279 16.89 27.06 -0.51
C GLY A 279 18.33 27.40 -0.83
N LEU A 280 18.82 26.80 -1.91
CA LEU A 280 20.18 26.93 -2.40
C LEU A 280 20.20 27.33 -3.89
N LEU A 281 21.34 27.79 -4.38
CA LEU A 281 21.56 28.05 -5.81
C LEU A 281 22.99 27.76 -6.24
N ILE A 282 23.22 27.74 -7.55
CA ILE A 282 24.57 27.78 -8.13
C ILE A 282 24.89 29.23 -8.52
N PRO A 283 25.92 29.85 -7.93
CA PRO A 283 26.31 31.22 -8.29
C PRO A 283 26.94 31.25 -9.69
N ALA A 284 27.19 32.45 -10.22
CA ALA A 284 28.01 32.60 -11.42
C ALA A 284 29.38 31.90 -11.23
N ASP A 285 29.87 31.23 -12.27
CA ASP A 285 31.08 30.40 -12.27
C ASP A 285 31.11 29.28 -11.21
N GLY A 286 29.93 28.90 -10.72
CA GLY A 286 29.76 27.93 -9.66
C GLY A 286 30.24 26.53 -10.04
N VAL A 287 30.07 26.12 -11.30
CA VAL A 287 30.57 24.86 -11.85
C VAL A 287 31.88 25.09 -12.60
N ARG A 288 32.87 24.22 -12.39
CA ARG A 288 34.12 24.20 -13.16
C ARG A 288 34.41 22.82 -13.71
N GLY A 289 34.82 22.77 -14.98
CA GLY A 289 35.44 21.61 -15.60
C GLY A 289 36.72 21.96 -16.34
N VAL A 290 37.33 20.95 -16.95
CA VAL A 290 38.50 21.07 -17.82
C VAL A 290 38.14 20.49 -19.19
N ASP A 291 38.48 21.18 -20.27
CA ASP A 291 38.24 20.73 -21.63
C ASP A 291 39.39 19.86 -22.18
N GLY A 292 39.24 19.41 -23.44
CA GLY A 292 40.27 18.63 -24.11
C GLY A 292 41.62 19.33 -24.33
N ALA A 293 41.66 20.67 -24.32
CA ALA A 293 42.90 21.44 -24.35
C ALA A 293 43.52 21.65 -22.97
N SER A 294 42.95 21.03 -21.93
CA SER A 294 43.35 21.20 -20.52
C SER A 294 43.09 22.61 -19.97
N LEU A 295 42.20 23.38 -20.60
CA LEU A 295 41.79 24.70 -20.12
C LEU A 295 40.58 24.61 -19.19
N SER A 296 40.53 25.54 -18.24
CA SER A 296 39.44 25.61 -17.27
C SER A 296 38.21 26.26 -17.90
N GLN A 297 37.09 25.55 -17.88
CA GLN A 297 35.79 26.05 -18.31
C GLN A 297 34.88 26.24 -17.10
N THR A 298 34.18 27.37 -17.02
CA THR A 298 33.26 27.69 -15.92
C THR A 298 31.86 28.04 -16.41
N GLY A 299 30.87 27.81 -15.55
CA GLY A 299 29.51 28.25 -15.76
C GLY A 299 28.70 28.10 -14.48
N PRO A 300 27.46 28.59 -14.42
CA PRO A 300 26.82 29.47 -15.40
C PRO A 300 27.41 30.90 -15.41
N THR A 301 27.13 31.69 -16.45
CA THR A 301 27.57 33.10 -16.53
C THR A 301 26.88 34.01 -15.51
N ALA A 302 25.64 33.67 -15.12
CA ALA A 302 24.87 34.33 -14.07
C ALA A 302 24.35 33.29 -13.09
N ALA A 303 24.10 33.69 -11.84
CA ALA A 303 23.55 32.79 -10.84
C ALA A 303 22.24 32.14 -11.29
N LEU A 304 22.08 30.84 -11.04
CA LEU A 304 20.84 30.13 -11.32
C LEU A 304 19.73 30.56 -10.34
N SER A 305 18.48 30.35 -10.74
CA SER A 305 17.33 30.56 -9.87
C SER A 305 17.44 29.73 -8.58
N ARG A 306 17.15 30.37 -7.44
CA ARG A 306 17.18 29.70 -6.13
C ARG A 306 16.12 28.60 -6.08
N ARG A 307 16.57 27.41 -5.72
CA ARG A 307 15.71 26.24 -5.57
C ARG A 307 15.32 26.09 -4.12
N THR A 308 14.02 26.08 -3.88
CA THR A 308 13.45 26.10 -2.55
C THR A 308 12.99 24.73 -2.07
N VAL A 309 13.05 24.54 -0.77
CA VAL A 309 12.48 23.42 -0.01
C VAL A 309 11.66 23.98 1.14
N THR A 310 10.52 23.37 1.42
CA THR A 310 9.64 23.69 2.54
C THR A 310 9.94 22.70 3.66
N ILE A 311 10.29 23.17 4.85
CA ILE A 311 10.43 22.30 6.02
C ILE A 311 9.02 22.10 6.57
N GLY A 312 8.49 20.88 6.48
CA GLY A 312 7.16 20.59 7.02
C GLY A 312 7.14 20.63 8.54
N ALA A 313 5.99 20.97 9.14
CA ALA A 313 5.77 20.89 10.59
C ALA A 313 6.14 19.50 11.13
N SER A 314 6.61 19.45 12.39
CA SER A 314 7.23 18.35 13.16
C SER A 314 6.81 16.91 12.79
N SER A 315 7.66 15.95 13.19
CA SER A 315 7.64 14.50 12.89
C SER A 315 6.28 13.88 12.48
N LEU A 316 6.31 12.86 11.61
CA LEU A 316 5.07 12.20 11.11
C LEU A 316 4.06 11.80 12.21
N ALA A 317 4.51 11.56 13.45
CA ALA A 317 3.68 11.31 14.62
C ALA A 317 2.68 12.44 14.93
N ASP A 318 3.08 13.71 14.85
CA ASP A 318 2.18 14.85 15.13
C ASP A 318 1.13 15.06 14.02
N SER A 319 1.28 14.35 12.92
CA SER A 319 0.33 14.35 11.80
C SER A 319 -0.52 13.08 11.73
N ALA A 320 -0.41 12.19 12.72
CA ALA A 320 -1.16 10.94 12.78
C ALA A 320 -2.67 11.19 12.72
N THR A 321 -3.38 10.31 12.02
CA THR A 321 -4.83 10.41 11.85
C THR A 321 -5.48 9.06 12.07
N LEU A 322 -6.69 9.08 12.63
CA LEU A 322 -7.55 7.91 12.74
C LEU A 322 -8.80 8.12 11.89
N LYS A 323 -9.03 7.23 10.94
CA LYS A 323 -10.22 7.24 10.10
C LYS A 323 -11.19 6.14 10.53
N ILE A 324 -12.45 6.51 10.69
CA ILE A 324 -13.56 5.63 11.05
C ILE A 324 -14.45 5.44 9.82
N SER A 325 -14.83 4.20 9.53
CA SER A 325 -15.81 3.89 8.48
C SER A 325 -16.63 2.65 8.78
N LEU A 326 -17.85 2.57 8.25
CA LEU A 326 -18.65 1.35 8.30
C LEU A 326 -17.97 0.24 7.49
N ASN A 327 -17.82 -0.94 8.09
CA ASN A 327 -17.28 -2.11 7.41
C ASN A 327 -18.41 -2.87 6.70
N SER A 328 -18.11 -3.43 5.51
CA SER A 328 -19.07 -4.18 4.68
C SER A 328 -19.55 -5.50 5.29
N ALA A 329 -18.86 -6.02 6.31
CA ALA A 329 -19.29 -7.17 7.11
C ALA A 329 -20.38 -6.82 8.13
N SER A 330 -20.78 -5.55 8.24
CA SER A 330 -21.95 -5.16 9.02
C SER A 330 -23.18 -5.91 8.55
N LEU A 331 -23.97 -6.40 9.50
CA LEU A 331 -25.21 -7.12 9.21
C LEU A 331 -26.14 -6.21 8.41
N ALA A 332 -26.55 -6.66 7.23
CA ALA A 332 -27.61 -6.02 6.48
C ALA A 332 -28.88 -5.91 7.35
N PRO A 333 -29.80 -4.98 7.05
CA PRO A 333 -31.07 -4.90 7.76
C PRO A 333 -31.74 -6.27 7.81
N GLN A 334 -32.24 -6.67 8.98
CA GLN A 334 -32.92 -7.95 9.17
C GLN A 334 -33.78 -7.93 10.43
N GLU A 335 -34.71 -8.87 10.50
CA GLU A 335 -35.47 -9.19 11.70
C GLU A 335 -34.81 -10.34 12.46
N LEU A 336 -34.63 -10.12 13.75
CA LEU A 336 -33.95 -11.01 14.67
C LEU A 336 -34.89 -11.35 15.81
N VAL A 337 -34.94 -12.62 16.17
CA VAL A 337 -35.77 -13.10 17.26
C VAL A 337 -34.88 -13.33 18.48
N ALA A 338 -35.26 -12.69 19.57
CA ALA A 338 -34.59 -12.76 20.86
C ALA A 338 -35.08 -14.01 21.60
N ASP A 339 -34.49 -15.16 21.31
CA ASP A 339 -34.93 -16.47 21.82
C ASP A 339 -33.75 -17.27 22.41
N GLN A 340 -32.93 -16.60 23.23
CA GLN A 340 -31.71 -17.20 23.79
C GLN A 340 -31.83 -17.64 25.25
N ASN A 341 -32.89 -17.21 25.96
CA ASN A 341 -33.17 -17.61 27.34
C ASN A 341 -34.42 -18.50 27.43
N THR A 342 -34.78 -18.92 28.65
CA THR A 342 -35.98 -19.75 28.88
C THR A 342 -37.30 -19.00 28.69
N ALA A 343 -37.29 -17.67 28.69
CA ALA A 343 -38.47 -16.85 28.47
C ALA A 343 -38.69 -16.53 26.98
N GLY A 344 -37.70 -16.80 26.11
CA GLY A 344 -37.76 -16.50 24.69
C GLY A 344 -37.80 -15.00 24.40
N ASP A 345 -37.07 -14.19 25.17
CA ASP A 345 -37.08 -12.72 25.03
C ASP A 345 -35.71 -12.03 25.15
N GLU A 346 -34.61 -12.78 25.15
CA GLU A 346 -33.24 -12.27 25.23
C GLU A 346 -32.44 -12.50 23.95
N TYR A 347 -31.62 -11.50 23.59
CA TYR A 347 -30.60 -11.60 22.56
C TYR A 347 -29.23 -11.20 23.13
N ASP A 348 -28.44 -12.20 23.49
CA ASP A 348 -27.07 -12.03 23.96
C ASP A 348 -26.15 -11.57 22.81
N LYS A 349 -25.44 -10.47 23.05
CA LYS A 349 -24.39 -9.92 22.18
C LYS A 349 -24.85 -9.74 20.73
N LEU A 350 -26.04 -9.17 20.54
CA LEU A 350 -26.57 -8.73 19.25
C LEU A 350 -25.54 -7.87 18.51
N PRO A 351 -25.03 -8.25 17.31
CA PRO A 351 -24.07 -7.44 16.58
C PRO A 351 -24.79 -6.26 15.94
N LEU A 352 -24.54 -5.03 16.41
CA LEU A 352 -25.17 -3.83 15.88
C LEU A 352 -24.48 -3.31 14.62
N MET A 353 -23.15 -3.37 14.57
CA MET A 353 -22.37 -3.02 13.39
C MET A 353 -20.94 -3.56 13.47
N VAL A 354 -20.28 -3.61 12.31
CA VAL A 354 -18.84 -3.79 12.18
C VAL A 354 -18.26 -2.51 11.60
N PHE A 355 -17.17 -2.00 12.17
CA PHE A 355 -16.55 -0.76 11.73
C PHE A 355 -15.04 -0.87 11.68
N ASP A 356 -14.45 -0.04 10.83
CA ASP A 356 -13.03 0.04 10.58
C ASP A 356 -12.42 1.23 11.30
N LEU A 357 -11.28 1.00 11.94
CA LEU A 357 -10.38 2.01 12.46
C LEU A 357 -9.07 1.94 11.68
N LYS A 358 -8.76 2.98 10.89
CA LYS A 358 -7.53 3.05 10.11
C LYS A 358 -6.61 4.14 10.66
N ALA A 359 -5.43 3.74 11.11
CA ALA A 359 -4.37 4.66 11.48
C ALA A 359 -3.49 4.98 10.27
N GLU A 360 -3.07 6.23 10.13
CA GLU A 360 -2.10 6.65 9.11
C GLU A 360 -0.97 7.45 9.77
N LYS A 361 0.23 7.33 9.19
CA LYS A 361 1.45 8.08 9.55
C LYS A 361 2.12 7.71 10.89
N ASP A 362 1.36 7.24 11.87
CA ASP A 362 1.86 6.67 13.14
C ASP A 362 0.92 5.59 13.70
N ASP A 363 1.39 4.83 14.70
CA ASP A 363 0.50 4.02 15.52
C ASP A 363 -0.43 4.95 16.30
N VAL A 364 -1.69 4.55 16.44
CA VAL A 364 -2.71 5.31 17.16
C VAL A 364 -3.23 4.47 18.31
N LYS A 365 -3.20 5.01 19.53
CA LYS A 365 -3.85 4.41 20.69
C LYS A 365 -5.18 5.09 20.94
N VAL A 366 -6.27 4.34 20.82
CA VAL A 366 -7.62 4.79 21.18
C VAL A 366 -7.80 4.57 22.67
N THR A 367 -7.91 5.64 23.45
CA THR A 367 -8.07 5.55 24.91
C THR A 367 -9.53 5.36 25.30
N ASP A 368 -10.42 6.09 24.64
CA ASP A 368 -11.85 6.10 24.92
C ASP A 368 -12.66 6.06 23.63
N LEU A 369 -13.75 5.30 23.66
CA LEU A 369 -14.71 5.21 22.56
C LEU A 369 -16.13 5.25 23.13
N VAL A 370 -16.98 6.11 22.58
CA VAL A 370 -18.40 6.21 22.88
C VAL A 370 -19.19 5.72 21.67
N ALA A 371 -19.91 4.64 21.84
CA ALA A 371 -20.86 4.16 20.83
C ALA A 371 -22.22 4.81 21.05
N GLY A 372 -22.75 5.42 20.00
CA GLY A 372 -24.16 5.81 19.93
C GLY A 372 -25.00 4.60 19.53
N ILE A 373 -26.19 4.49 20.11
CA ILE A 373 -27.17 3.46 19.76
C ILE A 373 -28.51 4.17 19.62
N THR A 374 -29.07 4.18 18.42
CA THR A 374 -30.39 4.73 18.16
C THR A 374 -31.41 3.61 18.21
N ARG A 375 -32.44 3.78 19.02
CA ARG A 375 -33.56 2.86 19.18
C ARG A 375 -34.85 3.44 18.62
N GLY A 376 -35.61 2.62 17.90
CA GLY A 376 -36.91 2.97 17.33
C GLY A 376 -37.98 1.91 17.59
N GLY A 377 -39.20 2.15 17.08
CA GLY A 377 -40.34 1.26 17.30
C GLY A 377 -40.93 1.39 18.71
N VAL A 378 -41.22 0.25 19.35
CA VAL A 378 -41.77 0.23 20.71
C VAL A 378 -40.65 0.46 21.74
N THR A 379 -40.85 1.41 22.66
CA THR A 379 -39.81 1.79 23.64
C THR A 379 -40.02 1.23 25.05
N THR A 380 -41.05 0.40 25.24
CA THR A 380 -41.37 -0.22 26.54
C THR A 380 -40.82 -1.65 26.69
N THR A 381 -40.25 -2.23 25.64
CA THR A 381 -39.69 -3.60 25.56
C THR A 381 -38.36 -3.58 24.82
N ALA A 382 -37.60 -4.68 24.84
CA ALA A 382 -36.26 -4.80 24.25
C ALA A 382 -35.30 -3.72 24.79
N SER A 383 -34.89 -3.88 26.05
CA SER A 383 -33.93 -2.99 26.70
C SER A 383 -32.51 -3.40 26.35
N GLY A 384 -31.71 -2.49 25.78
CA GLY A 384 -30.27 -2.70 25.59
C GLY A 384 -29.52 -2.42 26.88
N THR A 385 -28.78 -3.40 27.43
CA THR A 385 -28.24 -3.31 28.81
C THR A 385 -26.72 -3.14 28.85
N THR A 386 -25.98 -3.98 28.14
CA THR A 386 -24.51 -3.97 28.10
C THR A 386 -24.05 -4.01 26.65
N ALA A 387 -23.10 -3.15 26.29
CA ALA A 387 -22.46 -3.15 24.99
C ALA A 387 -21.02 -3.66 25.08
N TYR A 388 -20.53 -4.21 23.97
CA TYR A 388 -19.22 -4.84 23.87
C TYR A 388 -18.54 -4.43 22.56
N LEU A 389 -17.22 -4.25 22.62
CA LEU A 389 -16.35 -4.15 21.45
C LEU A 389 -15.55 -5.44 21.32
N TYR A 390 -15.57 -6.04 20.13
CA TYR A 390 -14.80 -7.24 19.81
C TYR A 390 -13.89 -7.02 18.60
N GLU A 391 -12.66 -7.52 18.67
CA GLU A 391 -11.80 -7.76 17.51
C GLU A 391 -11.86 -9.27 17.17
N GLY A 392 -12.64 -9.62 16.16
CA GLY A 392 -12.95 -11.03 15.88
C GLY A 392 -13.67 -11.70 17.06
N SER A 393 -12.99 -12.58 17.77
CA SER A 393 -13.50 -13.26 18.98
C SER A 393 -12.94 -12.69 20.29
N THR A 394 -11.96 -11.80 20.23
CA THR A 394 -11.32 -11.20 21.40
C THR A 394 -12.13 -10.01 21.89
N LEU A 395 -12.48 -10.00 23.18
CA LEU A 395 -13.13 -8.85 23.81
C LEU A 395 -12.10 -7.72 23.97
N VAL A 396 -12.42 -6.55 23.42
CA VAL A 396 -11.65 -5.31 23.58
C VAL A 396 -12.12 -4.53 24.80
N GLY A 397 -13.43 -4.41 24.97
CA GLY A 397 -14.02 -3.69 26.10
C GLY A 397 -15.52 -3.92 26.23
N SER A 398 -16.06 -3.62 27.40
CA SER A 398 -17.49 -3.68 27.70
C SER A 398 -17.94 -2.44 28.45
N ALA A 399 -19.15 -1.97 28.19
CA ALA A 399 -19.72 -0.80 28.84
C ALA A 399 -21.21 -1.00 29.12
N THR A 400 -21.69 -0.48 30.26
CA THR A 400 -23.13 -0.38 30.52
C THR A 400 -23.75 0.61 29.54
N VAL A 401 -24.91 0.24 29.00
CA VAL A 401 -25.67 1.12 28.12
C VAL A 401 -26.49 2.09 28.97
N VAL A 402 -26.32 3.39 28.71
CA VAL A 402 -27.08 4.47 29.34
C VAL A 402 -28.30 4.79 28.51
N GLY A 403 -29.41 5.12 29.18
CA GLY A 403 -30.67 5.46 28.51
C GLY A 403 -31.40 4.25 27.95
N THR A 404 -31.34 3.09 28.63
CA THR A 404 -31.88 1.79 28.16
C THR A 404 -33.34 1.80 27.70
N THR A 405 -34.14 2.79 28.12
CA THR A 405 -35.54 3.00 27.72
C THR A 405 -35.75 4.19 26.75
N ALA A 406 -34.69 4.89 26.36
CA ALA A 406 -34.72 6.09 25.52
C ALA A 406 -34.47 5.76 24.04
N THR A 407 -34.81 6.72 23.16
CA THR A 407 -34.53 6.67 21.72
C THR A 407 -33.03 6.79 21.43
N ALA A 408 -32.30 7.59 22.21
CA ALA A 408 -30.85 7.71 22.10
C ALA A 408 -30.22 7.04 23.31
N MET A 409 -29.36 6.07 23.04
CA MET A 409 -28.62 5.28 24.01
C MET A 409 -27.13 5.48 23.77
N THR A 410 -26.32 5.36 24.82
CA THR A 410 -24.86 5.49 24.71
C THR A 410 -24.16 4.40 25.49
N ALA A 411 -23.02 3.95 24.97
CA ALA A 411 -22.10 3.06 25.68
C ALA A 411 -20.69 3.66 25.64
N THR A 412 -20.16 4.02 26.81
CA THR A 412 -18.83 4.63 26.94
C THR A 412 -17.82 3.57 27.36
N PHE A 413 -16.94 3.21 26.42
CA PHE A 413 -15.80 2.33 26.63
C PHE A 413 -14.59 3.20 27.01
N SER A 414 -14.32 3.30 28.31
CA SER A 414 -13.18 4.05 28.83
C SER A 414 -11.95 3.17 29.06
N ASP A 415 -10.78 3.79 28.99
CA ASP A 415 -9.48 3.15 29.26
C ASP A 415 -9.26 1.85 28.46
N ILE A 416 -9.73 1.81 27.20
CA ILE A 416 -9.56 0.61 26.35
C ILE A 416 -8.14 0.45 25.83
N ASP A 417 -7.38 1.56 25.77
CA ASP A 417 -5.98 1.63 25.30
C ASP A 417 -5.71 0.76 24.05
N TYR A 418 -6.63 0.80 23.09
CA TYR A 418 -6.61 -0.07 21.92
C TYR A 418 -5.69 0.49 20.82
N ILE A 419 -4.66 -0.26 20.46
CA ILE A 419 -3.65 0.19 19.48
C ILE A 419 -4.07 -0.22 18.07
N VAL A 420 -4.14 0.77 17.18
CA VAL A 420 -4.25 0.61 15.73
C VAL A 420 -2.87 0.90 15.13
N PRO A 421 -2.14 -0.12 14.63
CA PRO A 421 -0.81 0.08 14.06
C PRO A 421 -0.82 1.01 12.85
N LYS A 422 0.29 1.72 12.65
CA LYS A 422 0.53 2.62 11.53
C LYS A 422 0.20 1.96 10.19
N ASP A 423 -0.50 2.74 9.36
CA ASP A 423 -0.88 2.39 7.99
C ASP A 423 -1.65 1.07 7.90
N SER A 424 -2.32 0.67 9.00
CA SER A 424 -3.14 -0.53 9.11
C SER A 424 -4.60 -0.20 9.40
N THR A 425 -5.48 -1.17 9.13
CA THR A 425 -6.90 -1.08 9.47
C THR A 425 -7.24 -2.20 10.43
N LYS A 426 -7.85 -1.82 11.56
CA LYS A 426 -8.42 -2.73 12.54
C LYS A 426 -9.93 -2.77 12.37
N VAL A 427 -10.50 -3.96 12.51
CA VAL A 427 -11.94 -4.20 12.33
C VAL A 427 -12.53 -4.55 13.69
N LEU A 428 -13.48 -3.75 14.16
CA LEU A 428 -14.17 -3.96 15.43
C LEU A 428 -15.65 -4.22 15.20
N THR A 429 -16.24 -5.06 16.05
CA THR A 429 -17.68 -5.32 16.08
C THR A 429 -18.27 -4.74 17.35
N LEU A 430 -19.23 -3.83 17.20
CA LEU A 430 -20.07 -3.36 18.30
C LEU A 430 -21.21 -4.36 18.52
N LYS A 431 -21.34 -4.89 19.72
CA LYS A 431 -22.41 -5.80 20.13
C LYS A 431 -23.16 -5.25 21.34
N MET A 432 -24.40 -5.69 21.55
CA MET A 432 -25.21 -5.30 22.71
C MET A 432 -26.08 -6.45 23.19
N ASP A 433 -26.22 -6.60 24.50
CA ASP A 433 -27.23 -7.49 25.09
C ASP A 433 -28.60 -6.80 25.07
N VAL A 434 -29.61 -7.50 24.58
CA VAL A 434 -31.00 -7.04 24.55
C VAL A 434 -31.85 -7.97 25.41
N VAL A 435 -32.62 -7.41 26.33
CA VAL A 435 -33.50 -8.16 27.26
C VAL A 435 -34.95 -7.70 27.15
N ASP A 436 -35.89 -8.53 27.60
CA ASP A 436 -37.33 -8.25 27.62
C ASP A 436 -37.90 -7.87 26.23
N ALA A 437 -37.45 -8.54 25.16
CA ALA A 437 -38.01 -8.32 23.84
C ALA A 437 -39.53 -8.59 23.83
N GLY A 438 -40.27 -7.75 23.10
CA GLY A 438 -41.72 -7.88 22.97
C GLY A 438 -42.15 -8.48 21.64
N ALA A 439 -43.43 -8.84 21.53
CA ALA A 439 -44.02 -9.28 20.26
C ALA A 439 -44.06 -8.14 19.22
N ALA A 440 -44.04 -6.88 19.67
CA ALA A 440 -43.94 -5.72 18.79
C ALA A 440 -42.47 -5.37 18.50
N VAL A 441 -42.19 -4.99 17.25
CA VAL A 441 -40.84 -4.73 16.77
C VAL A 441 -40.22 -3.52 17.49
N THR A 442 -39.00 -3.71 17.98
CA THR A 442 -38.09 -2.66 18.43
C THR A 442 -36.88 -2.63 17.50
N THR A 443 -36.40 -1.46 17.10
CA THR A 443 -35.25 -1.37 16.19
C THR A 443 -34.02 -0.78 16.87
N PHE A 444 -32.83 -1.18 16.42
CA PHE A 444 -31.56 -0.66 16.87
C PHE A 444 -30.65 -0.32 15.69
N ILE A 445 -29.90 0.77 15.82
CA ILE A 445 -28.83 1.19 14.91
C ILE A 445 -27.63 1.57 15.79
N GLY A 446 -26.49 0.90 15.62
CA GLY A 446 -25.24 1.32 16.27
C GLY A 446 -24.53 2.37 15.44
N ASP A 447 -23.86 3.33 16.08
CA ASP A 447 -23.01 4.30 15.41
C ASP A 447 -21.76 4.67 16.23
N VAL A 448 -20.70 5.02 15.52
CA VAL A 448 -19.48 5.64 16.06
C VAL A 448 -19.15 6.79 15.13
N THR A 449 -19.24 8.00 15.66
CA THR A 449 -19.02 9.25 14.93
C THR A 449 -17.84 9.98 15.55
N TYR A 450 -16.86 10.39 14.73
CA TYR A 450 -15.73 11.22 15.20
C TYR A 450 -16.17 12.49 15.96
N GLY A 451 -15.30 13.04 16.81
CA GLY A 451 -15.60 14.19 17.67
C GLY A 451 -15.58 13.79 19.15
N ALA A 452 -16.58 14.19 19.93
CA ALA A 452 -16.63 13.91 21.38
C ALA A 452 -16.72 12.41 21.75
N ASN A 453 -16.82 11.52 20.76
CA ASN A 453 -17.04 10.11 20.98
C ASN A 453 -15.78 9.26 20.82
N VAL A 454 -14.66 9.78 20.32
CA VAL A 454 -13.41 9.01 20.21
C VAL A 454 -12.28 9.88 20.70
N THR A 455 -11.51 9.38 21.67
CA THR A 455 -10.28 10.01 22.14
C THR A 455 -9.12 9.11 21.75
N ALA A 456 -8.16 9.65 21.00
CA ALA A 456 -6.99 8.91 20.58
C ALA A 456 -5.71 9.76 20.61
N GLU A 457 -4.58 9.08 20.82
CA GLU A 457 -3.26 9.68 20.85
C GLU A 457 -2.25 8.91 19.98
N ASN A 458 -1.21 9.60 19.54
CA ASN A 458 -0.10 9.00 18.80
C ASN A 458 0.91 8.34 19.76
N THR A 459 2.00 7.78 19.23
CA THR A 459 3.05 7.14 20.06
C THR A 459 3.77 8.09 21.03
N SER A 460 3.68 9.39 20.79
CA SER A 460 4.23 10.44 21.66
C SER A 460 3.27 10.88 22.77
N GLY A 461 2.03 10.37 22.80
CA GLY A 461 0.99 10.79 23.75
C GLY A 461 0.32 12.11 23.38
N THR A 462 0.46 12.56 22.14
CA THR A 462 -0.22 13.77 21.63
C THR A 462 -1.57 13.37 21.04
N ALA A 463 -2.62 14.11 21.38
CA ALA A 463 -3.94 13.96 20.77
C ALA A 463 -3.86 14.12 19.24
N ILE A 464 -4.60 13.29 18.52
CA ILE A 464 -4.57 13.27 17.04
C ILE A 464 -5.85 13.85 16.43
N THR A 465 -5.94 13.87 15.10
CA THR A 465 -7.17 14.22 14.40
C THR A 465 -7.92 12.96 13.95
N GLU A 466 -9.11 12.74 14.50
CA GLU A 466 -10.04 11.71 14.06
C GLU A 466 -10.97 12.22 12.95
N THR A 467 -11.33 11.35 12.01
CA THR A 467 -12.27 11.67 10.93
C THR A 467 -13.17 10.49 10.60
N GLY A 468 -14.32 10.77 9.97
CA GLY A 468 -15.20 9.75 9.43
C GLY A 468 -16.18 9.17 10.46
N THR A 469 -17.14 8.41 9.96
CA THR A 469 -18.27 7.89 10.73
C THR A 469 -18.56 6.46 10.32
N ALA A 470 -19.02 5.66 11.27
CA ALA A 470 -19.64 4.36 11.02
C ALA A 470 -21.06 4.40 11.59
N THR A 471 -22.06 4.15 10.74
CA THR A 471 -23.46 4.02 11.17
C THR A 471 -23.97 2.71 10.60
N GLY A 472 -24.36 1.80 11.48
CA GLY A 472 -24.89 0.49 11.14
C GLY A 472 -26.23 0.57 10.42
N TYR A 473 -26.76 -0.61 10.12
CA TYR A 473 -28.08 -0.76 9.53
C TYR A 473 -29.13 -0.93 10.63
N THR A 474 -30.40 -0.69 10.27
CA THR A 474 -31.52 -0.95 11.17
C THR A 474 -31.71 -2.45 11.38
N LEU A 475 -31.52 -2.91 12.62
CA LEU A 475 -31.83 -4.26 13.04
C LEU A 475 -33.13 -4.24 13.83
N SER A 476 -34.06 -5.11 13.47
CA SER A 476 -35.34 -5.26 14.14
C SER A 476 -35.28 -6.45 15.11
N VAL A 477 -35.75 -6.26 16.34
CA VAL A 477 -35.77 -7.26 17.41
C VAL A 477 -37.19 -7.45 17.92
N LEU A 478 -37.56 -8.71 18.13
CA LEU A 478 -38.86 -9.19 18.60
C LEU A 478 -38.68 -10.49 19.40
N SER A 479 -39.64 -10.85 20.26
CA SER A 479 -39.61 -12.12 21.02
C SER A 479 -40.06 -13.34 20.22
N SER A 480 -40.92 -13.17 19.20
CA SER A 480 -41.36 -14.27 18.35
C SER A 480 -41.81 -13.81 16.97
N GLY A 481 -41.44 -14.53 15.92
CA GLY A 481 -41.78 -14.16 14.53
C GLY A 481 -41.07 -15.01 13.49
N LEU A 482 -40.91 -14.47 12.28
CA LEU A 482 -40.22 -15.16 11.18
C LEU A 482 -38.80 -14.64 11.00
N GLN A 483 -37.84 -15.57 10.94
CA GLN A 483 -36.55 -15.28 10.32
C GLN A 483 -36.68 -15.47 8.81
N ILE A 484 -36.41 -14.43 8.02
CA ILE A 484 -36.72 -14.37 6.58
C ILE A 484 -35.43 -14.18 5.77
N SER A 485 -35.23 -15.01 4.75
CA SER A 485 -34.07 -14.92 3.84
C SER A 485 -34.44 -15.30 2.40
N LEU A 486 -33.57 -14.96 1.45
CA LEU A 486 -33.69 -15.43 0.07
C LEU A 486 -32.93 -16.75 -0.11
N ALA A 487 -33.61 -17.77 -0.61
CA ALA A 487 -32.98 -19.03 -1.01
C ALA A 487 -32.23 -18.92 -2.34
N SER A 488 -32.57 -17.94 -3.17
CA SER A 488 -31.90 -17.67 -4.44
C SER A 488 -32.03 -16.20 -4.83
N VAL A 489 -31.13 -15.74 -5.71
CA VAL A 489 -31.24 -14.40 -6.33
C VAL A 489 -32.60 -14.29 -7.03
N PRO A 490 -33.39 -13.21 -6.81
CA PRO A 490 -34.66 -13.03 -7.48
C PRO A 490 -34.48 -12.95 -9.00
N THR A 491 -35.43 -13.48 -9.76
CA THR A 491 -35.39 -13.47 -11.23
C THR A 491 -36.56 -12.68 -11.79
N ILE A 492 -36.41 -12.20 -13.02
CA ILE A 492 -37.49 -11.55 -13.77
C ILE A 492 -37.46 -12.04 -15.22
N SER A 493 -38.63 -12.34 -15.77
CA SER A 493 -38.82 -12.72 -17.17
C SER A 493 -40.02 -12.00 -17.75
N LYS A 494 -40.10 -11.94 -19.09
CA LYS A 494 -41.28 -11.48 -19.82
C LYS A 494 -41.74 -12.60 -20.75
N ASP A 495 -43.04 -12.84 -20.76
CA ASP A 495 -43.69 -13.71 -21.75
C ASP A 495 -44.38 -12.84 -22.79
N SER A 496 -43.86 -12.90 -24.02
CA SER A 496 -44.28 -12.05 -25.13
C SER A 496 -45.38 -12.73 -25.93
N VAL A 497 -46.63 -12.26 -25.78
CA VAL A 497 -47.71 -12.60 -26.70
C VAL A 497 -47.95 -11.43 -27.64
N THR A 498 -47.61 -11.60 -28.92
CA THR A 498 -47.93 -10.63 -29.97
C THR A 498 -49.43 -10.74 -30.30
N SER A 499 -50.20 -9.69 -30.00
CA SER A 499 -51.61 -9.60 -30.37
C SER A 499 -51.78 -8.72 -31.61
N SER A 500 -52.48 -9.24 -32.63
CA SER A 500 -52.80 -8.55 -33.88
C SER A 500 -53.83 -7.43 -33.75
N THR A 501 -54.34 -7.16 -32.54
CA THR A 501 -55.39 -6.17 -32.27
C THR A 501 -54.90 -4.89 -31.60
N GLY A 502 -53.57 -4.68 -31.49
CA GLY A 502 -53.00 -3.49 -30.84
C GLY A 502 -53.03 -3.52 -29.31
N ILE A 503 -53.33 -4.67 -28.71
CA ILE A 503 -53.36 -4.88 -27.25
C ILE A 503 -52.24 -5.87 -26.90
N SER A 504 -51.01 -5.40 -26.65
CA SER A 504 -49.93 -6.24 -26.09
C SER A 504 -50.35 -6.81 -24.72
N THR A 505 -50.41 -8.14 -24.57
CA THR A 505 -50.69 -8.83 -23.31
C THR A 505 -49.42 -9.33 -22.64
N THR A 506 -48.28 -8.67 -22.91
CA THR A 506 -46.99 -9.08 -22.35
C THR A 506 -47.08 -9.11 -20.83
N THR A 507 -46.84 -10.29 -20.28
CA THR A 507 -46.85 -10.53 -18.84
C THR A 507 -45.41 -10.58 -18.36
N VAL A 508 -45.08 -9.71 -17.41
CA VAL A 508 -43.79 -9.73 -16.72
C VAL A 508 -43.95 -10.53 -15.45
N THR A 509 -43.02 -11.44 -15.20
CA THR A 509 -43.05 -12.38 -14.08
C THR A 509 -41.75 -12.27 -13.30
N ALA A 510 -41.84 -11.84 -12.05
CA ALA A 510 -40.74 -11.87 -11.10
C ALA A 510 -40.89 -13.06 -10.14
N THR A 511 -39.81 -13.79 -9.88
CA THR A 511 -39.81 -14.97 -9.00
C THR A 511 -38.84 -14.76 -7.84
N PHE A 512 -39.30 -15.11 -6.64
CA PHE A 512 -38.56 -15.06 -5.39
C PHE A 512 -38.68 -16.42 -4.70
N ASN A 513 -37.57 -17.00 -4.24
CA ASN A 513 -37.61 -18.14 -3.35
C ASN A 513 -37.30 -17.64 -1.94
N VAL A 514 -38.31 -17.55 -1.10
CA VAL A 514 -38.20 -16.95 0.24
C VAL A 514 -38.20 -18.07 1.27
N THR A 515 -37.12 -18.17 2.03
CA THR A 515 -37.06 -19.08 3.16
C THR A 515 -37.52 -18.37 4.42
N VAL A 516 -38.45 -18.99 5.15
CA VAL A 516 -38.94 -18.52 6.44
C VAL A 516 -38.80 -19.59 7.50
N LYS A 517 -38.35 -19.19 8.68
CA LYS A 517 -38.24 -20.05 9.86
C LYS A 517 -39.03 -19.43 11.01
N ALA A 518 -39.91 -20.21 11.62
CA ALA A 518 -40.64 -19.80 12.83
C ALA A 518 -39.69 -19.84 14.03
N MET A 519 -39.64 -18.75 14.80
CA MET A 519 -38.77 -18.59 15.96
C MET A 519 -39.56 -18.03 17.15
N GLY A 520 -39.27 -18.53 18.36
CA GLY A 520 -39.90 -18.14 19.62
C GLY A 520 -41.36 -18.61 19.83
N ASN A 521 -42.11 -18.91 18.76
CA ASN A 521 -43.46 -19.48 18.81
C ASN A 521 -43.83 -20.17 17.49
N ASP A 522 -44.91 -20.94 17.50
CA ASP A 522 -45.63 -21.36 16.30
C ASP A 522 -46.15 -20.14 15.53
N ILE A 523 -45.85 -20.03 14.24
CA ILE A 523 -46.24 -18.88 13.41
C ILE A 523 -47.26 -19.28 12.35
N VAL A 524 -48.37 -18.54 12.31
CA VAL A 524 -49.35 -18.66 11.23
C VAL A 524 -48.82 -18.00 9.97
N LEU A 525 -48.75 -18.77 8.88
CA LEU A 525 -48.54 -18.29 7.51
C LEU A 525 -49.92 -18.21 6.84
N PRO A 526 -50.48 -17.01 6.63
CA PRO A 526 -51.71 -16.83 5.87
C PRO A 526 -51.57 -17.42 4.46
N THR A 527 -52.65 -17.70 3.74
CA THR A 527 -52.63 -18.04 2.29
C THR A 527 -52.96 -16.84 1.41
N VAL A 528 -52.88 -16.99 0.10
CA VAL A 528 -53.37 -16.00 -0.87
C VAL A 528 -54.87 -15.71 -0.78
N ALA A 529 -55.65 -16.59 -0.14
CA ALA A 529 -57.08 -16.41 0.08
C ALA A 529 -57.39 -15.67 1.40
N SER A 530 -56.38 -15.36 2.21
CA SER A 530 -56.52 -14.54 3.42
C SER A 530 -56.79 -13.08 3.06
N ASP A 531 -57.46 -12.35 3.96
CA ASP A 531 -57.57 -10.88 3.88
C ASP A 531 -56.21 -10.19 4.05
N THR A 532 -55.25 -10.88 4.68
CA THR A 532 -53.86 -10.44 4.83
C THR A 532 -52.88 -11.52 4.35
N PRO A 533 -52.74 -11.73 3.03
CA PRO A 533 -51.81 -12.72 2.49
C PRO A 533 -50.37 -12.44 2.88
N MET A 534 -49.58 -13.51 3.01
CA MET A 534 -48.14 -13.40 3.33
C MET A 534 -47.39 -12.56 2.30
N PHE A 535 -47.76 -12.73 1.03
CA PHE A 535 -47.27 -11.96 -0.11
C PHE A 535 -48.45 -11.26 -0.79
N ALA A 536 -48.83 -10.09 -0.30
CA ALA A 536 -50.00 -9.38 -0.83
C ALA A 536 -49.65 -8.62 -2.11
N LYS A 537 -50.62 -8.51 -3.02
CA LYS A 537 -50.45 -7.93 -4.37
C LYS A 537 -50.92 -6.49 -4.54
N THR A 538 -51.75 -5.99 -3.62
CA THR A 538 -52.37 -4.67 -3.66
C THR A 538 -52.50 -4.07 -2.26
N ASP A 539 -52.83 -2.77 -2.21
CA ASP A 539 -53.24 -2.02 -1.02
C ASP A 539 -52.13 -1.82 0.03
N ALA A 540 -52.50 -1.41 1.25
CA ALA A 540 -51.57 -1.09 2.35
C ALA A 540 -50.68 -2.29 2.76
N THR A 541 -51.11 -3.51 2.43
CA THR A 541 -50.40 -4.76 2.69
C THR A 541 -49.45 -5.17 1.57
N ASN A 542 -49.39 -4.43 0.46
CA ASN A 542 -48.62 -4.77 -0.74
C ASN A 542 -47.16 -5.16 -0.41
N SER A 543 -46.77 -6.34 -0.90
CA SER A 543 -45.45 -6.95 -0.67
C SER A 543 -44.42 -6.58 -1.73
N PHE A 544 -44.85 -6.03 -2.88
CA PHE A 544 -43.98 -5.86 -4.05
C PHE A 544 -43.94 -4.42 -4.54
N GLU A 545 -42.75 -3.94 -4.88
CA GLU A 545 -42.57 -2.64 -5.51
C GLU A 545 -41.94 -2.81 -6.89
N VAL A 546 -42.52 -2.16 -7.90
CA VAL A 546 -41.97 -2.17 -9.26
C VAL A 546 -41.12 -0.93 -9.45
N TYR A 547 -39.95 -1.10 -10.04
CA TYR A 547 -39.02 -0.03 -10.36
C TYR A 547 -38.91 0.11 -11.88
N ALA A 548 -39.14 1.31 -12.41
CA ALA A 548 -38.91 1.68 -13.80
C ALA A 548 -37.68 2.60 -13.88
N ASP A 549 -36.65 2.18 -14.61
CA ASP A 549 -35.35 2.85 -14.73
C ASP A 549 -34.76 3.26 -13.37
N GLY A 550 -34.94 2.38 -12.37
CA GLY A 550 -34.43 2.57 -11.01
C GLY A 550 -35.33 3.40 -10.09
N VAL A 551 -36.46 3.92 -10.56
CA VAL A 551 -37.42 4.71 -9.78
C VAL A 551 -38.67 3.89 -9.47
N ALA A 552 -39.13 3.91 -8.21
CA ALA A 552 -40.37 3.26 -7.82
C ALA A 552 -41.55 3.76 -8.67
N SER A 553 -42.33 2.83 -9.22
CA SER A 553 -43.39 3.09 -10.18
C SER A 553 -44.68 2.38 -9.77
N ALA A 554 -45.79 3.12 -9.76
CA ALA A 554 -47.10 2.60 -9.41
C ALA A 554 -47.72 1.81 -10.58
N LEU A 555 -47.33 0.56 -10.73
CA LEU A 555 -47.96 -0.40 -11.65
C LEU A 555 -48.97 -1.25 -10.88
N THR A 556 -50.16 -0.69 -10.61
CA THR A 556 -51.19 -1.32 -9.77
C THR A 556 -52.24 -2.14 -10.54
N ALA A 557 -52.09 -2.29 -11.85
CA ALA A 557 -53.10 -2.88 -12.71
C ALA A 557 -52.76 -4.30 -13.16
N TYR A 558 -53.72 -5.21 -13.00
CA TYR A 558 -53.59 -6.63 -13.38
C TYR A 558 -52.39 -7.33 -12.75
N SER A 559 -51.85 -6.77 -11.65
CA SER A 559 -50.80 -7.44 -10.90
C SER A 559 -51.39 -8.64 -10.16
N THR A 560 -50.69 -9.77 -10.21
CA THR A 560 -51.06 -10.94 -9.41
C THR A 560 -49.84 -11.43 -8.64
N SER A 561 -49.94 -11.56 -7.32
CA SER A 561 -49.02 -12.40 -6.57
C SER A 561 -49.61 -13.81 -6.63
N THR A 562 -48.94 -14.68 -7.36
CA THR A 562 -49.48 -15.98 -7.77
C THR A 562 -49.11 -17.02 -6.75
N ASN A 563 -50.10 -17.33 -5.90
CA ASN A 563 -50.35 -18.63 -5.29
C ASN A 563 -49.10 -19.40 -4.82
N TYR A 564 -48.54 -19.01 -3.67
CA TYR A 564 -47.66 -19.93 -2.96
C TYR A 564 -48.49 -21.09 -2.42
N THR A 565 -47.96 -22.29 -2.54
CA THR A 565 -48.56 -23.48 -1.93
C THR A 565 -48.01 -23.60 -0.51
N ILE A 566 -48.90 -23.78 0.46
CA ILE A 566 -48.47 -24.08 1.83
C ILE A 566 -47.63 -25.37 1.79
N PRO A 567 -46.39 -25.34 2.29
CA PRO A 567 -45.57 -26.53 2.41
C PRO A 567 -46.24 -27.60 3.27
N SER A 568 -46.14 -28.86 2.87
CA SER A 568 -46.75 -30.00 3.60
C SER A 568 -46.28 -30.15 5.06
N SER A 569 -45.20 -29.46 5.44
CA SER A 569 -44.67 -29.38 6.80
C SER A 569 -45.49 -28.51 7.75
N CYS A 570 -46.47 -27.72 7.25
CA CYS A 570 -47.32 -26.87 8.09
C CYS A 570 -48.67 -27.52 8.42
N SER A 571 -49.21 -27.21 9.60
CA SER A 571 -50.53 -27.69 10.04
C SER A 571 -51.64 -26.73 9.61
N VAL A 572 -52.72 -27.25 9.00
CA VAL A 572 -53.92 -26.45 8.65
C VAL A 572 -55.03 -26.54 9.70
N ALA A 573 -54.79 -27.21 10.82
CA ALA A 573 -55.81 -27.44 11.84
C ALA A 573 -56.32 -26.11 12.44
N GLY A 574 -57.63 -25.91 12.43
CA GLY A 574 -58.27 -24.72 13.01
C GLY A 574 -58.17 -23.44 12.18
N LEU A 575 -57.63 -23.50 10.95
CA LEU A 575 -57.45 -22.34 10.07
C LEU A 575 -58.21 -22.51 8.75
N THR A 576 -58.88 -21.45 8.29
CA THR A 576 -59.58 -21.45 7.00
C THR A 576 -58.67 -21.03 5.84
N ASN A 577 -57.85 -19.98 6.04
CA ASN A 577 -57.01 -19.37 5.01
C ASN A 577 -55.55 -19.21 5.48
N GLY A 578 -54.99 -20.25 6.11
CA GLY A 578 -53.64 -20.23 6.64
C GLY A 578 -53.15 -21.59 7.08
N CYS A 579 -51.89 -21.65 7.48
CA CYS A 579 -51.28 -22.81 8.14
C CYS A 579 -50.36 -22.35 9.27
N THR A 580 -50.13 -23.22 10.23
CA THR A 580 -49.22 -23.01 11.34
C THR A 580 -47.90 -23.71 11.02
N LEU A 581 -46.83 -22.93 10.95
CA LEU A 581 -45.46 -23.42 10.92
C LEU A 581 -44.99 -23.58 12.37
N ALA A 582 -44.66 -24.81 12.76
CA ALA A 582 -44.22 -25.09 14.13
C ALA A 582 -42.91 -24.36 14.44
N GLU A 583 -42.74 -23.94 15.69
CA GLU A 583 -41.51 -23.31 16.16
C GLU A 583 -40.25 -24.13 15.77
N GLY A 584 -39.21 -23.43 15.34
CA GLY A 584 -37.95 -24.01 14.87
C GLY A 584 -38.01 -24.63 13.47
N SER A 585 -39.20 -24.80 12.90
CA SER A 585 -39.39 -25.33 11.54
C SER A 585 -39.12 -24.26 10.50
N GLU A 586 -38.55 -24.69 9.37
CA GLU A 586 -38.16 -23.83 8.25
C GLU A 586 -38.79 -24.33 6.95
N VAL A 587 -39.23 -23.40 6.11
CA VAL A 587 -39.80 -23.70 4.79
C VAL A 587 -39.34 -22.70 3.74
N THR A 588 -39.06 -23.18 2.53
CA THR A 588 -38.83 -22.33 1.36
C THR A 588 -40.10 -22.22 0.54
N ILE A 589 -40.53 -20.99 0.31
CA ILE A 589 -41.75 -20.65 -0.39
C ILE A 589 -41.39 -20.02 -1.75
N PRO A 590 -41.71 -20.68 -2.87
CA PRO A 590 -41.61 -20.05 -4.18
C PRO A 590 -42.76 -19.05 -4.34
N VAL A 591 -42.42 -17.82 -4.68
CA VAL A 591 -43.35 -16.70 -4.80
C VAL A 591 -43.17 -16.06 -6.15
N THR A 592 -44.29 -15.87 -6.84
CA THR A 592 -44.29 -15.24 -8.16
C THR A 592 -45.13 -13.97 -8.10
N TYR A 593 -44.59 -12.86 -8.61
CA TYR A 593 -45.30 -11.61 -8.80
C TYR A 593 -45.35 -11.29 -10.29
N THR A 594 -46.56 -11.07 -10.83
CA THR A 594 -46.74 -10.68 -12.21
C THR A 594 -47.35 -9.31 -12.32
N PHE A 595 -47.01 -8.60 -13.40
CA PHE A 595 -47.70 -7.39 -13.85
C PHE A 595 -47.72 -7.34 -15.38
N LEU A 596 -48.64 -6.58 -15.95
CA LEU A 596 -48.74 -6.41 -17.40
C LEU A 596 -47.95 -5.18 -17.87
N SER A 597 -47.55 -5.18 -19.14
CA SER A 597 -46.97 -4.00 -19.79
C SER A 597 -48.01 -2.87 -20.06
N ARG A 598 -49.03 -2.74 -19.21
CA ARG A 598 -50.09 -1.72 -19.29
C ARG A 598 -50.62 -1.36 -17.89
N ASN A 599 -51.08 -0.12 -17.73
CA ASN A 599 -51.75 0.35 -16.51
C ASN A 599 -53.27 0.00 -16.49
N ALA A 600 -53.98 0.44 -15.44
CA ALA A 600 -55.39 0.10 -15.20
C ALA A 600 -56.33 0.74 -16.24
N ALA A 601 -55.90 1.85 -16.83
CA ALA A 601 -56.57 2.54 -17.92
C ALA A 601 -56.26 1.92 -19.30
N GLY A 602 -55.48 0.82 -19.35
CA GLY A 602 -55.10 0.14 -20.58
C GLY A 602 -53.98 0.84 -21.36
N THR A 603 -53.39 1.91 -20.82
CA THR A 603 -52.24 2.61 -21.43
C THR A 603 -50.99 1.75 -21.32
N ALA A 604 -50.19 1.68 -22.38
CA ALA A 604 -48.90 1.01 -22.34
C ALA A 604 -47.99 1.63 -21.27
N VAL A 605 -47.20 0.79 -20.60
CA VAL A 605 -46.11 1.28 -19.75
C VAL A 605 -45.00 1.86 -20.63
N THR A 606 -44.29 2.86 -20.12
CA THR A 606 -43.17 3.49 -20.83
C THR A 606 -42.09 2.45 -21.14
N ALA A 607 -41.53 2.46 -22.34
CA ALA A 607 -40.39 1.62 -22.66
C ALA A 607 -39.21 1.96 -21.74
N GLY A 608 -38.56 0.94 -21.19
CA GLY A 608 -37.52 1.13 -20.17
C GLY A 608 -37.14 -0.16 -19.45
N ASN A 609 -36.24 -0.04 -18.48
CA ASN A 609 -35.78 -1.17 -17.66
C ASN A 609 -36.65 -1.32 -16.42
N TYR A 610 -37.22 -2.52 -16.24
CA TYR A 610 -38.12 -2.81 -15.12
C TYR A 610 -37.53 -3.86 -14.19
N ALA A 611 -37.67 -3.64 -12.88
CA ALA A 611 -37.31 -4.60 -11.83
C ALA A 611 -38.44 -4.67 -10.80
N VAL A 612 -38.48 -5.76 -10.03
CA VAL A 612 -39.45 -5.94 -8.93
C VAL A 612 -38.68 -6.23 -7.65
N GLN A 613 -39.04 -5.54 -6.57
CA GLN A 613 -38.49 -5.77 -5.24
C GLN A 613 -39.56 -6.35 -4.32
N LEU A 614 -39.21 -7.37 -3.55
CA LEU A 614 -40.02 -7.79 -2.41
C LEU A 614 -39.68 -6.87 -1.23
N ILE A 615 -40.63 -6.04 -0.82
CA ILE A 615 -40.44 -4.98 0.18
C ILE A 615 -41.05 -5.33 1.54
N LYS A 616 -41.92 -6.34 1.59
CA LYS A 616 -42.70 -6.66 2.78
C LYS A 616 -43.19 -8.12 2.79
N VAL A 617 -43.22 -8.74 3.97
CA VAL A 617 -43.84 -10.05 4.22
C VAL A 617 -44.81 -9.94 5.40
N ASN A 618 -46.05 -10.44 5.25
CA ASN A 618 -47.04 -10.45 6.32
C ASN A 618 -47.13 -11.85 6.96
N TYR A 619 -47.38 -11.94 8.26
CA TYR A 619 -47.56 -13.22 8.96
C TYR A 619 -48.40 -13.06 10.22
N GLY A 620 -48.72 -14.18 10.87
CA GLY A 620 -49.51 -14.24 12.09
C GLY A 620 -51.02 -14.28 11.85
N ALA A 621 -51.77 -14.68 12.89
CA ALA A 621 -53.24 -14.65 12.90
C ALA A 621 -53.77 -13.22 13.06
N THR A 622 -53.05 -12.38 13.80
CA THR A 622 -53.14 -10.92 13.72
C THR A 622 -51.99 -10.44 12.86
N VAL A 623 -52.25 -9.58 11.88
CA VAL A 623 -51.24 -9.24 10.87
C VAL A 623 -50.03 -8.58 11.53
N THR A 624 -48.89 -9.23 11.37
CA THR A 624 -47.57 -8.71 11.68
C THR A 624 -46.81 -8.58 10.36
N THR A 625 -45.96 -7.58 10.25
CA THR A 625 -45.37 -7.20 8.97
C THR A 625 -43.87 -7.01 9.11
N ALA A 626 -43.11 -7.78 8.34
CA ALA A 626 -41.68 -7.60 8.17
C ALA A 626 -41.40 -6.63 7.01
N THR A 627 -40.56 -5.62 7.23
CA THR A 627 -40.27 -4.58 6.20
C THR A 627 -38.78 -4.33 5.95
N PHE A 628 -37.87 -5.01 6.65
CA PHE A 628 -36.42 -4.75 6.57
C PHE A 628 -35.87 -4.82 5.12
N MET A 629 -36.40 -5.75 4.34
CA MET A 629 -36.07 -6.03 2.94
C MET A 629 -36.31 -4.86 1.97
N SER A 630 -37.17 -3.90 2.32
CA SER A 630 -37.43 -2.70 1.50
C SER A 630 -36.17 -1.87 1.22
N SER A 631 -35.21 -1.89 2.14
CA SER A 631 -33.98 -1.11 2.05
C SER A 631 -32.80 -1.87 1.41
N ILE A 632 -33.01 -3.14 1.01
CA ILE A 632 -31.94 -4.05 0.58
C ILE A 632 -32.09 -4.40 -0.89
N ASN A 633 -31.15 -3.93 -1.72
CA ASN A 633 -31.14 -4.20 -3.16
C ASN A 633 -31.07 -5.69 -3.52
N GLY A 634 -30.55 -6.55 -2.65
CA GLY A 634 -30.55 -8.01 -2.86
C GLY A 634 -31.95 -8.62 -2.96
N TRP A 635 -32.98 -7.94 -2.46
CA TRP A 635 -34.39 -8.33 -2.59
C TRP A 635 -35.07 -7.79 -3.85
N ARG A 636 -34.32 -7.11 -4.72
CA ARG A 636 -34.76 -6.64 -6.02
C ARG A 636 -34.25 -7.56 -7.12
N SER A 637 -35.12 -7.92 -8.05
CA SER A 637 -34.71 -8.64 -9.26
C SER A 637 -33.71 -7.80 -10.09
N PRO A 638 -32.91 -8.45 -10.95
CA PRO A 638 -32.29 -7.75 -12.07
C PRO A 638 -33.34 -6.98 -12.89
N ALA A 639 -32.89 -6.02 -13.68
CA ALA A 639 -33.77 -5.29 -14.57
C ALA A 639 -33.96 -6.02 -15.91
N THR A 640 -35.18 -5.97 -16.46
CA THR A 640 -35.49 -6.43 -17.82
C THR A 640 -36.09 -5.30 -18.65
N TYR A 641 -35.70 -5.22 -19.92
CA TYR A 641 -36.21 -4.18 -20.82
C TYR A 641 -37.61 -4.52 -21.35
N LEU A 642 -38.55 -3.58 -21.21
CA LEU A 642 -39.89 -3.61 -21.79
C LEU A 642 -39.97 -2.58 -22.93
N GLN A 643 -40.62 -2.96 -24.04
CA GLN A 643 -40.82 -2.13 -25.22
C GLN A 643 -42.30 -1.88 -25.47
#